data_AF-A0A7C5P180-F1
#
_entry.id   AF-A0A7C5P180-F1
#
_cell.length_a   1.000
_cell.length_b   1.000
_cell.length_c   1.000
_cell.angle_alpha   90.00
_cell.angle_beta   90.00
_cell.angle_gamma   90.00
#
_symmetry.space_group_name_H-M   'P 1'
#
loop_
_entity.id
_entity.type
_entity.pdbx_description
1 polymer ?
#
loop_
_entity_poly.entity_id
_entity_poly.type
_entity_poly.pdbx_seq_one_letter_code
_entity_poly.pdbx_strand_id
1 'polypeptide(L)'
;TSLREIAKFQNCHSERSEESLSGTTETLPLRGSGLRQDAQDDKTKKVELEVFVHGALCVAYSGQCLTSEALGQRSANRGECASACRLPYELIVDGAVKDLGDRRYLLSPRDLAAVREIPELIRLGVRAFKIEGRLKSSEYVAAACQVYRKAIDAVPVTDADWYKLAMTFSRGFTPGWLRGTNHATLVDGRFGTKRGPMIGHIKEIGRDYVAVAGHASARPQSTDGRAEARPSVRPGDGVVFGETEQGGRVWEVRGDRLYFARGHIDFKRLTPGLPVWKTSDPHLERELRRSFAGEIPKPKSRLDFIVTGAAGQPLVVAAIPQAWDRHLACPVRRASSPSGEGTDGGTDGQDAHPTTVRSAMPLQPAVKRPLTTEALREQLGRLGETDFELGAVENRLVGPVILPVSELNRLRRELVGKLQETGVRRQETGVRSQESGARRTAPLAAWREPRPPLAQPELIALCRTMAQLETTVASGVGTVYVDFEDIRRYAEAVRMAKGQGARVWLATPRIEKAGEQGFFKVIEQAQPDGVLIRNLGGLEYFKGMRRVGDFSLNVANPVAAELLIGAGLERVTVSYDLNAAQVLDLLRAAPPAWFEIVVHQHLPMFHMEHCVFAAFLTGANPHPDPLPSRRERELHRSHFLNTGDCRPTLRVGEFSRQIASADSQSRPPTIDEMAASEFLLPRGEEGQEEVRRPMVINATNCGRPCDRHEVRLRDRVGAAHPVKADVGCRNTVYHARAQSGAEFLGEFLAAGARVFRVELLDEDAARTREIISAYRDLLAGQTSGLERLNAVRQLGVTSGTLTVLG
;
A
#
# COMPACT_ATOMS: atom_id res chain seq x y z
N THR A 1 -5.69 14.27 -3.57
CA THR A 1 -5.67 12.80 -3.57
C THR A 1 -6.70 12.30 -2.59
N SER A 2 -7.69 11.52 -3.03
CA SER A 2 -8.77 11.00 -2.18
C SER A 2 -8.37 9.70 -1.47
N LEU A 3 -8.97 9.38 -0.31
CA LEU A 3 -8.78 8.07 0.36
C LEU A 3 -9.04 6.87 -0.57
N ARG A 4 -9.89 7.06 -1.58
CA ARG A 4 -10.22 6.09 -2.63
C ARG A 4 -9.05 5.80 -3.59
N GLU A 5 -8.14 6.75 -3.76
CA GLU A 5 -6.92 6.56 -4.54
C GLU A 5 -5.85 5.83 -3.71
N ILE A 6 -5.67 6.17 -2.43
CA ILE A 6 -4.66 5.48 -1.61
C ILE A 6 -5.05 4.04 -1.23
N ALA A 7 -6.35 3.75 -1.07
CA ALA A 7 -6.83 2.37 -0.98
C ALA A 7 -6.43 1.54 -2.22
N LYS A 8 -6.39 2.15 -3.41
CA LYS A 8 -5.90 1.50 -4.65
C LYS A 8 -4.38 1.38 -4.72
N PHE A 9 -3.61 2.18 -3.98
CA PHE A 9 -2.14 2.11 -4.01
C PHE A 9 -1.51 1.11 -3.05
N GLN A 10 -2.26 0.58 -2.10
CA GLN A 10 -1.76 -0.51 -1.24
C GLN A 10 -1.93 -1.91 -1.86
N ASN A 11 -2.62 -2.01 -3.00
CA ASN A 11 -2.68 -3.20 -3.85
C ASN A 11 -2.09 -2.87 -5.23
N CYS A 12 -1.23 -3.74 -5.77
CA CYS A 12 -0.60 -3.52 -7.08
C CYS A 12 -1.52 -3.88 -8.28
N HIS A 13 -2.81 -3.48 -8.25
CA HIS A 13 -3.76 -3.75 -9.34
C HIS A 13 -4.46 -2.48 -9.83
N SER A 14 -4.23 -2.17 -11.11
CA SER A 14 -4.94 -1.13 -11.84
C SER A 14 -6.30 -1.67 -12.32
N GLU A 15 -7.38 -0.90 -12.14
CA GLU A 15 -8.74 -1.30 -12.54
C GLU A 15 -8.92 -1.60 -14.04
N ARG A 16 -7.92 -1.34 -14.89
CA ARG A 16 -7.95 -1.66 -16.32
C ARG A 16 -7.34 -3.01 -16.71
N SER A 17 -6.67 -3.73 -15.80
CA SER A 17 -6.12 -5.06 -16.14
C SER A 17 -7.15 -6.20 -16.10
N GLU A 18 -8.40 -5.91 -15.72
CA GLU A 18 -9.47 -6.93 -15.65
C GLU A 18 -10.10 -7.22 -17.01
N GLU A 19 -10.15 -6.26 -17.94
CA GLU A 19 -10.71 -6.46 -19.29
C GLU A 19 -9.79 -7.25 -20.23
N SER A 20 -8.47 -7.30 -19.96
CA SER A 20 -7.49 -7.83 -20.93
C SER A 20 -6.98 -9.25 -20.67
N LEU A 21 -7.49 -9.94 -19.65
CA LEU A 21 -7.10 -11.32 -19.29
C LEU A 21 -8.16 -12.39 -19.57
N SER A 22 -9.26 -12.06 -20.26
CA SER A 22 -10.27 -13.01 -20.74
C SER A 22 -10.38 -12.97 -22.26
N GLY A 23 -9.66 -13.85 -22.97
CA GLY A 23 -9.69 -13.85 -24.44
C GLY A 23 -8.76 -14.82 -25.16
N THR A 24 -8.78 -16.11 -24.81
CA THR A 24 -8.08 -17.17 -25.59
C THR A 24 -9.06 -18.11 -26.28
N THR A 25 -9.62 -17.67 -27.42
CA THR A 25 -10.09 -18.57 -28.50
C THR A 25 -10.17 -17.81 -29.83
N GLU A 26 -9.91 -18.51 -30.94
CA GLU A 26 -9.75 -17.95 -32.30
C GLU A 26 -11.09 -17.61 -32.98
N THR A 27 -11.14 -16.55 -33.79
CA THR A 27 -11.30 -16.58 -35.27
C THR A 27 -11.64 -15.20 -35.88
N LEU A 28 -11.30 -15.00 -37.16
CA LEU A 28 -11.53 -13.80 -37.98
C LEU A 28 -12.95 -13.80 -38.63
N PRO A 29 -13.28 -12.85 -39.54
CA PRO A 29 -13.50 -11.40 -39.38
C PRO A 29 -14.92 -11.01 -39.88
N LEU A 30 -15.34 -9.72 -39.80
CA LEU A 30 -16.14 -9.05 -40.87
C LEU A 30 -16.43 -7.56 -40.58
N ARG A 31 -16.96 -6.86 -41.59
CA ARG A 31 -17.12 -5.40 -41.67
C ARG A 31 -18.51 -4.92 -41.24
N GLY A 32 -18.56 -3.78 -40.56
CA GLY A 32 -19.44 -2.67 -40.93
C GLY A 32 -20.86 -2.57 -40.34
N SER A 33 -21.17 -1.36 -39.88
CA SER A 33 -22.51 -0.76 -39.69
C SER A 33 -23.39 -1.21 -38.52
N GLY A 34 -24.09 -0.23 -37.93
CA GLY A 34 -25.47 -0.41 -37.47
C GLY A 34 -25.69 -0.76 -36.00
N LEU A 35 -25.92 0.27 -35.19
CA LEU A 35 -26.59 0.24 -33.88
C LEU A 35 -27.58 -0.95 -33.67
N ARG A 36 -27.21 -1.90 -32.81
CA ARG A 36 -28.15 -2.62 -31.94
C ARG A 36 -27.59 -2.71 -30.53
N GLN A 37 -28.48 -2.56 -29.56
CA GLN A 37 -28.16 -2.39 -28.15
C GLN A 37 -28.39 -3.71 -27.43
N ASP A 38 -27.58 -4.71 -27.76
CA ASP A 38 -27.65 -6.02 -27.12
C ASP A 38 -27.02 -5.93 -25.73
N ALA A 39 -27.84 -6.19 -24.71
CA ALA A 39 -27.43 -6.20 -23.32
C ALA A 39 -26.60 -7.46 -23.03
N GLN A 40 -25.33 -7.44 -23.45
CA GLN A 40 -24.37 -8.44 -23.03
C GLN A 40 -24.20 -8.35 -21.50
N ASP A 41 -24.54 -9.43 -20.82
CA ASP A 41 -24.46 -9.56 -19.37
C ASP A 41 -22.99 -9.61 -18.94
N ASP A 42 -22.35 -8.44 -18.86
CA ASP A 42 -20.93 -8.29 -18.54
C ASP A 42 -20.68 -8.61 -17.07
N LYS A 43 -20.52 -9.92 -16.79
CA LYS A 43 -20.14 -10.49 -15.51
C LYS A 43 -18.65 -10.23 -15.23
N THR A 44 -18.27 -8.95 -15.21
CA THR A 44 -17.01 -8.47 -14.61
C THR A 44 -16.93 -8.99 -13.18
N LYS A 45 -16.04 -9.95 -12.96
CA LYS A 45 -15.76 -10.53 -11.64
C LYS A 45 -15.10 -9.46 -10.78
N LYS A 46 -15.90 -8.69 -10.06
CA LYS A 46 -15.43 -7.68 -9.10
C LYS A 46 -14.45 -8.32 -8.12
N VAL A 47 -13.16 -8.04 -8.28
CA VAL A 47 -12.12 -8.47 -7.34
C VAL A 47 -12.26 -7.64 -6.06
N GLU A 48 -12.21 -8.30 -4.91
CA GLU A 48 -12.30 -7.61 -3.62
C GLU A 48 -11.02 -6.81 -3.33
N LEU A 49 -11.20 -5.59 -2.81
CA LEU A 49 -10.07 -4.75 -2.39
C LEU A 49 -9.68 -5.03 -0.94
N GLU A 50 -8.43 -5.48 -0.77
CA GLU A 50 -7.70 -5.54 0.50
C GLU A 50 -6.97 -4.21 0.76
N VAL A 51 -6.83 -3.78 2.02
CA VAL A 51 -6.03 -2.60 2.39
C VAL A 51 -5.24 -2.89 3.65
N PHE A 52 -3.94 -2.56 3.66
CA PHE A 52 -3.13 -2.60 4.89
C PHE A 52 -3.58 -1.48 5.84
N VAL A 53 -3.97 -1.86 7.05
CA VAL A 53 -4.45 -0.91 8.06
C VAL A 53 -3.55 -0.81 9.26
N HIS A 54 -2.71 -1.82 9.53
CA HIS A 54 -1.82 -1.80 10.68
C HIS A 54 -0.47 -2.47 10.45
N GLY A 55 0.54 -1.96 11.15
CA GLY A 55 1.82 -2.65 11.34
C GLY A 55 3.02 -1.91 10.79
N ALA A 56 4.12 -2.64 10.65
CA ALA A 56 5.41 -2.05 10.35
C ALA A 56 5.50 -1.62 8.89
N LEU A 57 5.16 -0.35 8.62
CA LEU A 57 5.16 0.20 7.27
C LEU A 57 6.55 0.09 6.63
N CYS A 58 6.60 -0.44 5.41
CA CYS A 58 7.81 -0.47 4.60
C CYS A 58 8.07 0.93 4.01
N VAL A 59 9.34 1.31 3.88
CA VAL A 59 9.72 2.52 3.13
C VAL A 59 9.73 2.26 1.62
N ALA A 60 10.06 1.03 1.20
CA ALA A 60 10.04 0.60 -0.20
C ALA A 60 8.59 0.45 -0.69
N TYR A 61 8.27 1.12 -1.78
CA TYR A 61 6.92 1.31 -2.30
C TYR A 61 6.45 0.16 -3.20
N SER A 62 7.33 -0.40 -4.03
CA SER A 62 7.00 -1.45 -5.01
C SER A 62 7.01 -2.88 -4.43
N GLY A 63 7.18 -3.03 -3.11
CA GLY A 63 7.49 -4.32 -2.48
C GLY A 63 8.91 -4.84 -2.75
N GLN A 64 9.63 -4.27 -3.73
CA GLN A 64 10.99 -4.63 -4.08
C GLN A 64 11.99 -3.88 -3.19
N CYS A 65 12.71 -4.63 -2.36
CA CYS A 65 13.74 -4.10 -1.47
C CYS A 65 15.01 -4.96 -1.59
N LEU A 66 15.92 -4.51 -2.45
CA LEU A 66 17.22 -5.14 -2.70
C LEU A 66 18.28 -4.71 -1.67
N THR A 67 18.07 -3.63 -0.91
CA THR A 67 18.95 -3.20 0.21
C THR A 67 19.20 -4.29 1.22
N SER A 68 18.17 -5.09 1.50
CA SER A 68 18.21 -6.11 2.55
C SER A 68 19.21 -7.21 2.21
N GLU A 69 19.33 -7.55 0.92
CA GLU A 69 20.31 -8.47 0.39
C GLU A 69 21.67 -7.77 0.27
N ALA A 70 21.72 -6.62 -0.42
CA ALA A 70 22.96 -5.88 -0.71
C ALA A 70 23.75 -5.46 0.55
N LEU A 71 23.07 -5.00 1.62
CA LEU A 71 23.70 -4.54 2.87
C LEU A 71 23.57 -5.54 4.05
N GLY A 72 22.61 -6.47 3.97
CA GLY A 72 22.22 -7.32 5.10
C GLY A 72 22.24 -8.82 4.84
N GLN A 73 22.61 -9.25 3.62
CA GLN A 73 22.71 -10.64 3.18
C GLN A 73 21.43 -11.48 3.41
N ARG A 74 20.27 -10.84 3.38
CA ARG A 74 18.95 -11.51 3.51
C ARG A 74 17.93 -10.82 2.61
N SER A 75 17.30 -11.51 1.67
CA SER A 75 16.34 -10.83 0.77
C SER A 75 15.02 -10.50 1.48
N ALA A 76 14.65 -9.23 1.47
CA ALA A 76 13.35 -8.78 1.95
C ALA A 76 12.20 -9.25 1.03
N ASN A 77 12.49 -9.46 -0.25
CA ASN A 77 11.56 -9.98 -1.25
C ASN A 77 11.22 -11.45 -0.97
N ARG A 78 12.20 -12.21 -0.47
CA ARG A 78 12.04 -13.61 0.00
C ARG A 78 11.57 -13.72 1.47
N GLY A 79 11.19 -12.60 2.08
CA GLY A 79 10.57 -12.53 3.41
C GLY A 79 11.53 -12.20 4.57
N GLU A 80 12.83 -12.31 4.39
CA GLU A 80 13.87 -12.35 5.43
C GLU A 80 14.40 -10.96 5.86
N CYS A 81 13.59 -9.91 5.71
CA CYS A 81 13.99 -8.50 5.79
C CYS A 81 14.97 -8.15 6.94
N ALA A 82 16.15 -7.61 6.58
CA ALA A 82 17.19 -7.16 7.48
C ALA A 82 16.93 -5.80 8.14
N SER A 83 15.83 -5.12 7.76
CA SER A 83 15.45 -3.79 8.29
C SER A 83 16.53 -2.72 8.12
N ALA A 84 17.33 -2.77 7.05
CA ALA A 84 18.41 -1.81 6.77
C ALA A 84 17.94 -0.34 6.77
N CYS A 85 16.71 -0.05 6.29
CA CYS A 85 16.09 1.28 6.37
C CYS A 85 15.85 1.81 7.80
N ARG A 86 16.05 0.98 8.84
CA ARG A 86 15.95 1.36 10.25
C ARG A 86 17.31 1.54 10.93
N LEU A 87 18.39 1.50 10.16
CA LEU A 87 19.73 1.88 10.62
C LEU A 87 19.89 3.42 10.56
N PRO A 88 20.87 3.98 11.29
CA PRO A 88 21.23 5.38 11.15
C PRO A 88 21.93 5.64 9.81
N TYR A 89 21.62 6.79 9.22
CA TYR A 89 22.24 7.35 8.02
C TYR A 89 22.52 8.84 8.24
N GLU A 90 23.65 9.32 7.72
CA GLU A 90 23.92 10.75 7.60
C GLU A 90 23.45 11.25 6.23
N LEU A 91 22.87 12.46 6.20
CA LEU A 91 22.46 13.11 4.96
C LEU A 91 23.65 13.90 4.40
N ILE A 92 24.14 13.51 3.23
CA ILE A 92 25.14 14.28 2.47
C ILE A 92 24.39 15.10 1.42
N VAL A 93 24.69 16.40 1.35
CA VAL A 93 24.14 17.35 0.39
C VAL A 93 25.32 18.07 -0.25
N ASP A 94 25.45 17.97 -1.58
CA ASP A 94 26.53 18.61 -2.36
C ASP A 94 27.93 18.32 -1.79
N GLY A 95 28.15 17.08 -1.33
CA GLY A 95 29.39 16.61 -0.72
C GLY A 95 29.57 16.89 0.78
N ALA A 96 28.73 17.74 1.39
CA ALA A 96 28.83 18.10 2.81
C ALA A 96 27.81 17.33 3.68
N VAL A 97 28.19 16.99 4.93
CA VAL A 97 27.25 16.42 5.91
C VAL A 97 26.27 17.51 6.35
N LYS A 98 24.97 17.28 6.17
CA LYS A 98 23.91 18.14 6.68
C LYS A 98 23.63 17.81 8.14
N ASP A 99 23.79 18.79 9.02
CA ASP A 99 23.31 18.67 10.40
C ASP A 99 21.78 18.60 10.42
N LEU A 100 21.27 17.57 11.10
CA LEU A 100 19.86 17.26 11.31
C LEU A 100 19.52 17.07 12.80
N GLY A 101 20.45 17.41 13.72
CA GLY A 101 20.29 17.28 15.16
C GLY A 101 20.13 15.83 15.63
N ASP A 102 18.97 15.52 16.23
CA ASP A 102 18.63 14.18 16.74
C ASP A 102 18.22 13.18 15.63
N ARG A 103 18.00 13.65 14.40
CA ARG A 103 17.49 12.84 13.30
C ARG A 103 18.60 12.08 12.58
N ARG A 104 18.65 10.76 12.82
CA ARG A 104 19.60 9.82 12.20
C ARG A 104 18.93 8.69 11.42
N TYR A 105 17.67 8.38 11.69
CA TYR A 105 16.93 7.26 11.11
C TYR A 105 16.09 7.71 9.89
N LEU A 106 16.77 8.29 8.90
CA LEU A 106 16.19 9.05 7.79
C LEU A 106 15.28 8.26 6.83
N LEU A 107 15.20 6.94 7.02
CA LEU A 107 14.41 6.01 6.21
C LEU A 107 13.47 5.14 7.04
N SER A 108 13.35 5.37 8.36
CA SER A 108 12.56 4.56 9.29
C SER A 108 11.14 5.13 9.41
N PRO A 109 10.11 4.52 8.79
CA PRO A 109 8.76 5.06 8.87
C PRO A 109 8.14 4.79 10.25
N ARG A 110 7.25 5.68 10.68
CA ARG A 110 6.30 5.39 11.76
C ARG A 110 5.44 4.17 11.41
N ASP A 111 4.93 3.47 12.42
CA ASP A 111 4.08 2.30 12.19
C ASP A 111 2.68 2.73 11.70
N LEU A 112 2.12 1.96 10.76
CA LEU A 112 0.80 2.23 10.20
C LEU A 112 -0.28 1.95 11.26
N ALA A 113 -1.21 2.88 11.43
CA ALA A 113 -2.42 2.67 12.21
C ALA A 113 -3.59 3.47 11.62
N ALA A 114 -4.36 2.80 10.76
CA ALA A 114 -5.51 3.33 10.04
C ALA A 114 -6.85 3.14 10.78
N VAL A 115 -6.83 2.97 12.11
CA VAL A 115 -8.03 2.67 12.93
C VAL A 115 -9.14 3.71 12.73
N ARG A 116 -8.77 4.98 12.51
CA ARG A 116 -9.70 6.12 12.35
C ARG A 116 -10.26 6.21 10.94
N GLU A 117 -9.57 5.62 9.98
CA GLU A 117 -9.87 5.60 8.55
C GLU A 117 -10.82 4.44 8.19
N ILE A 118 -10.96 3.42 9.04
CA ILE A 118 -11.82 2.24 8.82
C ILE A 118 -13.26 2.61 8.37
N PRO A 119 -14.00 3.54 9.02
CA PRO A 119 -15.36 3.86 8.59
C PRO A 119 -15.42 4.41 7.15
N GLU A 120 -14.41 5.19 6.75
CA GLU A 120 -14.33 5.72 5.40
C GLU A 120 -13.89 4.66 4.39
N LEU A 121 -12.93 3.79 4.73
CA LEU A 121 -12.54 2.68 3.86
C LEU A 121 -13.72 1.73 3.58
N ILE A 122 -14.54 1.42 4.60
CA ILE A 122 -15.78 0.65 4.45
C ILE A 122 -16.76 1.37 3.50
N ARG A 123 -16.96 2.69 3.69
CA ARG A 123 -17.80 3.54 2.83
C ARG A 123 -17.32 3.56 1.36
N LEU A 124 -16.01 3.47 1.14
CA LEU A 124 -15.40 3.46 -0.19
C LEU A 124 -15.47 2.10 -0.92
N GLY A 125 -15.89 1.04 -0.21
CA GLY A 125 -16.05 -0.31 -0.77
C GLY A 125 -14.97 -1.31 -0.35
N VAL A 126 -14.01 -0.93 0.50
CA VAL A 126 -13.00 -1.86 1.03
C VAL A 126 -13.66 -2.86 1.98
N ARG A 127 -13.22 -4.12 1.92
CA ARG A 127 -13.83 -5.24 2.69
C ARG A 127 -12.79 -6.11 3.41
N ALA A 128 -11.63 -6.33 2.81
CA ALA A 128 -10.50 -6.96 3.47
C ALA A 128 -9.57 -5.91 4.10
N PHE A 129 -9.26 -6.08 5.39
CA PHE A 129 -8.40 -5.19 6.17
C PHE A 129 -7.22 -5.97 6.76
N LYS A 130 -6.01 -5.63 6.33
CA LYS A 130 -4.79 -6.40 6.57
C LYS A 130 -3.91 -5.81 7.66
N ILE A 131 -3.40 -6.69 8.51
CA ILE A 131 -2.50 -6.39 9.62
C ILE A 131 -1.15 -7.05 9.32
N GLU A 132 -0.08 -6.25 9.26
CA GLU A 132 1.29 -6.74 9.07
C GLU A 132 1.86 -7.26 10.41
N GLY A 133 1.70 -8.57 10.60
CA GLY A 133 2.15 -9.31 11.78
C GLY A 133 3.48 -10.05 11.63
N ARG A 134 4.22 -9.91 10.52
CA ARG A 134 5.49 -10.61 10.30
C ARG A 134 6.51 -10.31 11.40
N LEU A 135 7.07 -11.38 11.99
CA LEU A 135 8.02 -11.33 13.10
C LEU A 135 7.47 -10.57 14.35
N LYS A 136 6.16 -10.62 14.58
CA LYS A 136 5.51 -10.06 15.77
C LYS A 136 5.05 -11.15 16.74
N SER A 137 4.86 -10.79 18.01
CA SER A 137 4.31 -11.72 19.00
C SER A 137 2.80 -11.91 18.81
N SER A 138 2.26 -12.99 19.36
CA SER A 138 0.82 -13.27 19.35
C SER A 138 0.02 -12.20 20.12
N GLU A 139 0.58 -11.61 21.17
CA GLU A 139 -0.04 -10.50 21.90
C GLU A 139 -0.20 -9.24 21.03
N TYR A 140 0.77 -8.94 20.16
CA TYR A 140 0.65 -7.86 19.18
C TYR A 140 -0.50 -8.12 18.18
N VAL A 141 -0.56 -9.33 17.61
CA VAL A 141 -1.62 -9.70 16.67
C VAL A 141 -2.99 -9.64 17.34
N ALA A 142 -3.11 -10.16 18.58
CA ALA A 142 -4.35 -10.11 19.35
C ALA A 142 -4.81 -8.67 19.64
N ALA A 143 -3.90 -7.79 20.08
CA ALA A 143 -4.22 -6.39 20.33
C ALA A 143 -4.69 -5.68 19.06
N ALA A 144 -3.98 -5.86 17.95
CA ALA A 144 -4.37 -5.29 16.66
C ALA A 144 -5.75 -5.81 16.22
N CYS A 145 -5.95 -7.12 16.17
CA CYS A 145 -7.22 -7.72 15.76
C CYS A 145 -8.40 -7.23 16.61
N GLN A 146 -8.27 -7.15 17.94
CA GLN A 146 -9.33 -6.65 18.82
C GLN A 146 -9.70 -5.19 18.52
N VAL A 147 -8.71 -4.31 18.36
CA VAL A 147 -8.95 -2.87 18.15
C VAL A 147 -9.53 -2.60 16.75
N TYR A 148 -9.06 -3.29 15.72
CA TYR A 148 -9.63 -3.17 14.38
C TYR A 148 -11.02 -3.80 14.28
N ARG A 149 -11.28 -4.92 14.99
CA ARG A 149 -12.62 -5.53 15.07
C ARG A 149 -13.64 -4.52 15.60
N LYS A 150 -13.35 -3.83 16.72
CA LYS A 150 -14.17 -2.72 17.24
C LYS A 150 -14.45 -1.67 16.17
N ALA A 151 -13.42 -1.15 15.50
CA ALA A 151 -13.56 -0.11 14.50
C ALA A 151 -14.44 -0.53 13.30
N ILE A 152 -14.29 -1.78 12.82
CA ILE A 152 -15.11 -2.33 11.72
C ILE A 152 -16.56 -2.60 12.20
N ASP A 153 -16.76 -2.90 13.48
CA ASP A 153 -18.10 -3.06 14.09
C ASP A 153 -18.76 -1.74 14.51
N ALA A 154 -18.18 -0.59 14.15
CA ALA A 154 -18.61 0.74 14.57
C ALA A 154 -18.67 0.92 16.11
N VAL A 155 -17.94 0.10 16.87
CA VAL A 155 -17.76 0.25 18.31
C VAL A 155 -16.69 1.31 18.56
N PRO A 156 -16.93 2.31 19.44
CA PRO A 156 -15.95 3.35 19.74
C PRO A 156 -14.60 2.79 20.21
N VAL A 157 -13.52 3.25 19.57
CA VAL A 157 -12.14 2.94 19.95
C VAL A 157 -11.68 3.96 20.98
N THR A 158 -11.25 3.47 22.14
CA THR A 158 -10.92 4.28 23.32
C THR A 158 -9.42 4.56 23.44
N ASP A 159 -9.01 5.45 24.34
CA ASP A 159 -7.59 5.68 24.65
C ASP A 159 -6.91 4.42 25.20
N ALA A 160 -7.64 3.54 25.89
CA ALA A 160 -7.14 2.25 26.32
C ALA A 160 -6.82 1.33 25.12
N ASP A 161 -7.60 1.40 24.04
CA ASP A 161 -7.34 0.66 22.81
C ASP A 161 -6.11 1.19 22.07
N TRP A 162 -5.94 2.53 22.00
CA TRP A 162 -4.71 3.15 21.49
C TRP A 162 -3.48 2.77 22.32
N TYR A 163 -3.62 2.74 23.64
CA TYR A 163 -2.59 2.25 24.53
C TYR A 163 -2.20 0.79 24.24
N LYS A 164 -3.16 -0.11 24.02
CA LYS A 164 -2.86 -1.51 23.65
C LYS A 164 -2.03 -1.62 22.37
N LEU A 165 -2.36 -0.84 21.34
CA LEU A 165 -1.57 -0.79 20.10
C LEU A 165 -0.16 -0.26 20.37
N ALA A 166 -0.03 0.90 21.03
CA ALA A 166 1.26 1.52 21.29
C ALA A 166 2.17 0.63 22.16
N MET A 167 1.60 0.02 23.19
CA MET A 167 2.31 -0.78 24.18
C MET A 167 2.79 -2.10 23.62
N THR A 168 2.04 -2.75 22.72
CA THR A 168 2.50 -3.98 22.07
C THR A 168 3.65 -3.70 21.09
N PHE A 169 3.46 -2.81 20.11
CA PHE A 169 4.56 -2.32 19.27
C PHE A 169 4.23 -0.97 18.60
N SER A 170 5.02 0.07 18.89
CA SER A 170 5.02 1.30 18.08
C SER A 170 6.38 2.03 18.06
N ARG A 171 6.62 2.70 16.93
CA ARG A 171 7.65 3.72 16.66
C ARG A 171 7.00 5.10 16.49
N GLY A 172 5.91 5.32 17.22
CA GLY A 172 4.87 6.30 16.85
C GLY A 172 3.97 5.78 15.72
N PHE A 173 2.75 6.32 15.63
CA PHE A 173 1.78 5.94 14.62
C PHE A 173 1.62 6.98 13.52
N THR A 174 1.19 6.50 12.34
CA THR A 174 0.78 7.31 11.18
C THR A 174 -0.36 6.61 10.44
N PRO A 175 -1.30 7.34 9.80
CA PRO A 175 -2.19 6.75 8.79
C PRO A 175 -1.43 6.40 7.47
N GLY A 176 -0.10 6.52 7.46
CA GLY A 176 0.72 6.36 6.27
C GLY A 176 0.36 7.45 5.27
N TRP A 177 0.11 7.04 4.03
CA TRP A 177 -0.33 7.94 2.96
C TRP A 177 -1.85 8.03 2.82
N LEU A 178 -2.65 7.36 3.68
CA LEU A 178 -4.11 7.29 3.51
C LEU A 178 -4.79 8.68 3.47
N ARG A 179 -4.19 9.71 4.07
CA ARG A 179 -4.68 11.09 4.04
C ARG A 179 -4.02 11.97 2.96
N GLY A 180 -3.33 11.35 1.99
CA GLY A 180 -2.49 12.01 1.00
C GLY A 180 -1.02 12.10 1.40
N THR A 181 -0.18 12.50 0.45
CA THR A 181 1.28 12.58 0.63
C THR A 181 1.69 13.84 1.39
N ASN A 182 2.38 13.65 2.53
CA ASN A 182 3.07 14.69 3.28
C ASN A 182 4.46 14.17 3.72
N HIS A 183 5.50 14.45 2.94
CA HIS A 183 6.80 13.76 3.05
C HIS A 183 7.48 13.98 4.42
N ALA A 184 7.27 15.16 5.03
CA ALA A 184 7.80 15.52 6.35
C ALA A 184 7.18 14.76 7.54
N THR A 185 6.14 13.94 7.31
CA THR A 185 5.40 13.28 8.41
C THR A 185 5.55 11.76 8.47
N LEU A 186 5.98 11.08 7.40
CA LEU A 186 6.08 9.62 7.43
C LEU A 186 7.22 9.14 8.34
N VAL A 187 8.36 9.83 8.25
CA VAL A 187 9.61 9.54 8.97
C VAL A 187 9.88 10.69 9.93
N ASP A 188 9.85 10.42 11.24
CA ASP A 188 10.26 11.41 12.25
C ASP A 188 11.80 11.53 12.37
N GLY A 189 12.51 10.49 11.94
CA GLY A 189 13.98 10.45 11.88
C GLY A 189 14.68 10.08 13.19
N ARG A 190 13.97 9.96 14.31
CA ARG A 190 14.60 9.76 15.64
C ARG A 190 14.86 8.31 16.06
N PHE A 191 14.08 7.33 15.58
CA PHE A 191 14.14 5.96 16.10
C PHE A 191 13.99 4.87 15.03
N GLY A 192 14.81 3.81 15.13
CA GLY A 192 14.68 2.57 14.36
C GLY A 192 13.88 1.47 15.07
N THR A 193 13.81 1.52 16.41
CA THR A 193 13.34 0.47 17.31
C THR A 193 12.06 0.88 18.05
N LYS A 194 11.33 -0.09 18.64
CA LYS A 194 10.11 0.17 19.44
C LYS A 194 10.41 1.20 20.54
N ARG A 195 9.56 2.22 20.65
CA ARG A 195 9.59 3.17 21.77
C ARG A 195 8.37 3.05 22.69
N GLY A 196 7.22 2.58 22.18
CA GLY A 196 6.00 2.52 22.99
C GLY A 196 5.49 3.90 23.39
N PRO A 197 4.51 3.98 24.31
CA PRO A 197 3.94 5.26 24.73
C PRO A 197 4.89 6.05 25.65
N MET A 198 4.94 7.37 25.44
CA MET A 198 5.71 8.30 26.26
C MET A 198 5.00 8.57 27.58
N ILE A 199 5.72 8.54 28.70
CA ILE A 199 5.15 8.78 30.05
C ILE A 199 5.47 10.19 30.57
N GLY A 200 6.57 10.79 30.13
CA GLY A 200 6.96 12.16 30.52
C GLY A 200 8.43 12.43 30.26
N HIS A 201 8.98 13.44 30.95
CA HIS A 201 10.40 13.79 30.91
C HIS A 201 11.01 13.66 32.31
N ILE A 202 12.32 13.40 32.40
CA ILE A 202 13.04 13.36 33.68
C ILE A 202 12.97 14.75 34.34
N LYS A 203 12.49 14.79 35.58
CA LYS A 203 12.41 15.99 36.44
C LYS A 203 13.58 16.05 37.40
N GLU A 204 13.86 14.94 38.07
CA GLU A 204 14.86 14.79 39.13
C GLU A 204 15.53 13.42 38.97
N ILE A 205 16.82 13.33 39.26
CA ILE A 205 17.58 12.08 39.26
C ILE A 205 18.11 11.88 40.68
N GLY A 206 17.64 10.82 41.33
CA GLY A 206 18.11 10.40 42.65
C GLY A 206 19.27 9.41 42.56
N ARG A 207 19.62 8.83 43.71
CA ARG A 207 20.67 7.79 43.81
C ARG A 207 20.28 6.47 43.13
N ASP A 208 19.00 6.14 43.18
CA ASP A 208 18.41 4.86 42.78
C ASP A 208 17.02 5.04 42.12
N TYR A 209 16.61 6.28 41.85
CA TYR A 209 15.32 6.62 41.28
C TYR A 209 15.39 7.74 40.25
N VAL A 210 14.35 7.82 39.41
CA VAL A 210 14.10 8.92 38.47
C VAL A 210 12.71 9.47 38.74
N ALA A 211 12.58 10.77 39.02
CA ALA A 211 11.27 11.44 39.05
C ALA A 211 10.88 11.86 37.64
N VAL A 212 9.65 11.56 37.22
CA VAL A 212 9.17 11.80 35.85
C VAL A 212 8.07 12.86 35.85
N ALA A 213 8.35 14.02 35.25
CA ALA A 213 7.43 15.15 35.13
C ALA A 213 6.13 14.72 34.44
N GLY A 214 5.04 14.76 35.20
CA GLY A 214 3.70 14.40 34.76
C GLY A 214 3.37 12.91 34.74
N HIS A 215 4.19 12.05 35.36
CA HIS A 215 3.80 10.65 35.62
C HIS A 215 2.47 10.52 36.39
N ALA A 216 2.12 11.56 37.16
CA ALA A 216 0.88 11.65 37.95
C ALA A 216 -0.06 12.80 37.50
N SER A 217 0.17 13.48 36.37
CA SER A 217 -0.72 14.53 35.86
C SER A 217 -1.10 14.29 34.40
N ALA A 218 -2.41 14.36 34.12
CA ALA A 218 -2.92 14.05 32.80
C ALA A 218 -2.47 15.07 31.75
N ARG A 219 -2.15 14.56 30.54
CA ARG A 219 -1.92 15.28 29.26
C ARG A 219 -0.54 15.94 29.09
N PRO A 220 0.17 15.54 28.03
CA PRO A 220 0.91 16.41 27.12
C PRO A 220 0.22 16.40 25.74
N GLN A 221 0.59 17.32 24.85
CA GLN A 221 0.14 17.29 23.46
C GLN A 221 1.05 16.37 22.62
N SER A 222 0.45 15.51 21.81
CA SER A 222 1.15 14.76 20.75
C SER A 222 1.45 15.66 19.55
N THR A 223 2.42 15.27 18.73
CA THR A 223 2.75 15.94 17.47
C THR A 223 1.68 15.79 16.37
N ASP A 224 0.64 14.96 16.58
CA ASP A 224 -0.58 14.92 15.74
C ASP A 224 -1.76 15.73 16.32
N GLY A 225 -1.52 16.56 17.34
CA GLY A 225 -2.49 17.49 17.89
C GLY A 225 -3.53 16.87 18.82
N ARG A 226 -3.17 15.82 19.57
CA ARG A 226 -4.07 15.10 20.48
C ARG A 226 -3.51 15.02 21.90
N ALA A 227 -4.42 14.99 22.87
CA ALA A 227 -4.07 14.72 24.25
C ALA A 227 -4.11 13.20 24.48
N GLU A 228 -2.95 12.55 24.49
CA GLU A 228 -2.86 11.15 24.92
C GLU A 228 -2.92 11.08 26.45
N ALA A 229 -3.76 10.18 26.99
CA ALA A 229 -3.74 9.86 28.41
C ALA A 229 -2.40 9.18 28.74
N ARG A 230 -1.57 9.83 29.57
CA ARG A 230 -0.28 9.28 29.99
C ARG A 230 -0.52 7.94 30.72
N PRO A 231 0.08 6.83 30.26
CA PRO A 231 -0.14 5.55 30.91
C PRO A 231 0.61 5.50 32.25
N SER A 232 -0.07 5.04 33.30
CA SER A 232 0.55 4.77 34.59
C SER A 232 1.65 3.73 34.47
N VAL A 233 2.80 3.96 35.11
CA VAL A 233 3.82 2.94 35.32
C VAL A 233 3.54 2.20 36.63
N ARG A 234 3.78 0.89 36.62
CA ARG A 234 3.60 -0.04 37.74
C ARG A 234 4.91 -0.79 38.00
N PRO A 235 5.11 -1.33 39.22
CA PRO A 235 6.19 -2.29 39.48
C PRO A 235 6.18 -3.44 38.47
N GLY A 236 7.34 -3.74 37.89
CA GLY A 236 7.56 -4.76 36.85
C GLY A 236 7.56 -4.23 35.40
N ASP A 237 7.00 -3.04 35.15
CA ASP A 237 7.00 -2.41 33.82
C ASP A 237 8.42 -2.08 33.34
N GLY A 238 8.64 -2.16 32.03
CA GLY A 238 9.90 -1.71 31.41
C GLY A 238 9.82 -0.25 30.99
N VAL A 239 10.87 0.54 31.26
CA VAL A 239 11.02 1.91 30.76
C VAL A 239 12.39 2.15 30.13
N VAL A 240 12.48 3.10 29.19
CA VAL A 240 13.73 3.55 28.53
C VAL A 240 13.80 5.08 28.56
N PHE A 241 15.02 5.62 28.69
CA PHE A 241 15.35 7.04 28.77
C PHE A 241 16.10 7.52 27.53
N GLY A 242 15.68 8.64 26.95
CA GLY A 242 16.39 9.32 25.86
C GLY A 242 16.72 8.46 24.63
N GLU A 243 17.73 8.89 23.87
CA GLU A 243 18.24 8.17 22.69
C GLU A 243 19.23 7.04 23.02
N THR A 244 19.80 7.02 24.23
CA THR A 244 20.91 6.13 24.61
C THR A 244 20.50 4.67 24.83
N GLU A 245 19.23 4.36 24.60
CA GLU A 245 18.53 3.07 24.83
C GLU A 245 18.68 2.50 26.25
N GLN A 246 19.20 3.28 27.19
CA GLN A 246 19.30 2.87 28.59
C GLN A 246 17.90 2.74 29.19
N GLY A 247 17.63 1.59 29.80
CA GLY A 247 16.34 1.28 30.38
C GLY A 247 16.39 0.07 31.29
N GLY A 248 15.31 -0.16 32.02
CA GLY A 248 15.23 -1.21 33.02
C GLY A 248 13.79 -1.46 33.47
N ARG A 249 13.61 -2.50 34.27
CA ARG A 249 12.32 -2.74 34.94
C ARG A 249 12.22 -1.85 36.17
N VAL A 250 11.08 -1.19 36.32
CA VAL A 250 10.76 -0.42 37.51
C VAL A 250 10.49 -1.39 38.66
N TRP A 251 11.24 -1.25 39.75
CA TRP A 251 11.12 -2.10 40.94
C TRP A 251 10.02 -1.60 41.87
N GLU A 252 9.95 -0.29 42.09
CA GLU A 252 8.93 0.37 42.93
C GLU A 252 8.54 1.73 42.34
N VAL A 253 7.31 2.17 42.62
CA VAL A 253 6.77 3.47 42.22
C VAL A 253 6.29 4.21 43.46
N ARG A 254 6.80 5.43 43.71
CA ARG A 254 6.33 6.31 44.80
C ARG A 254 6.03 7.70 44.23
N GLY A 255 4.76 7.99 43.96
CA GLY A 255 4.33 9.26 43.36
C GLY A 255 4.84 9.42 41.92
N ASP A 256 5.63 10.48 41.67
CA ASP A 256 6.31 10.71 40.38
C ASP A 256 7.66 9.97 40.26
N ARG A 257 8.12 9.28 41.32
CA ARG A 257 9.43 8.60 41.39
C ARG A 257 9.35 7.12 41.00
N LEU A 258 10.18 6.72 40.03
CA LEU A 258 10.39 5.34 39.58
C LEU A 258 11.72 4.84 40.14
N TYR A 259 11.72 3.77 40.92
CA TYR A 259 12.91 3.18 41.55
C TYR A 259 13.40 1.96 40.76
N PHE A 260 14.72 1.77 40.73
CA PHE A 260 15.37 0.70 39.97
C PHE A 260 16.29 -0.14 40.87
N ALA A 261 16.41 -1.44 40.57
CA ALA A 261 17.36 -2.30 41.24
C ALA A 261 18.81 -1.86 40.97
N ARG A 262 19.71 -2.03 41.96
CA ARG A 262 21.12 -1.61 41.86
C ARG A 262 21.80 -2.19 40.63
N GLY A 263 22.57 -1.36 39.92
CA GLY A 263 23.36 -1.76 38.76
C GLY A 263 22.60 -1.89 37.44
N HIS A 264 21.26 -1.75 37.43
CA HIS A 264 20.48 -1.83 36.20
C HIS A 264 20.46 -0.54 35.36
N ILE A 265 20.68 0.62 35.98
CA ILE A 265 20.69 1.94 35.33
C ILE A 265 21.99 2.66 35.72
N ASP A 266 22.74 3.17 34.74
CA ASP A 266 23.80 4.14 34.96
C ASP A 266 23.21 5.55 35.00
N PHE A 267 22.86 5.99 36.22
CA PHE A 267 22.28 7.31 36.47
C PHE A 267 23.20 8.47 36.04
N LYS A 268 24.52 8.26 35.86
CA LYS A 268 25.45 9.30 35.38
C LYS A 268 25.23 9.66 33.91
N ARG A 269 24.56 8.79 33.14
CA ARG A 269 24.23 9.00 31.72
C ARG A 269 22.85 9.65 31.52
N LEU A 270 22.17 10.02 32.60
CA LEU A 270 20.85 10.65 32.56
C LEU A 270 20.97 12.15 32.89
N THR A 271 20.14 12.96 32.25
CA THR A 271 19.99 14.39 32.54
C THR A 271 18.49 14.74 32.69
N PRO A 272 18.15 15.76 33.50
CA PRO A 272 16.79 16.33 33.49
C PRO A 272 16.41 16.81 32.08
N GLY A 273 15.12 16.72 31.78
CA GLY A 273 14.58 17.01 30.45
C GLY A 273 14.57 15.82 29.48
N LEU A 274 15.30 14.73 29.74
CA LEU A 274 15.25 13.55 28.86
C LEU A 274 13.84 12.93 28.81
N PRO A 275 13.31 12.60 27.62
CA PRO A 275 12.05 11.87 27.51
C PRO A 275 12.16 10.44 28.05
N VAL A 276 11.04 9.94 28.57
CA VAL A 276 10.90 8.60 29.15
C VAL A 276 9.72 7.90 28.51
N TRP A 277 9.92 6.66 28.07
CA TRP A 277 8.88 5.83 27.45
C TRP A 277 8.72 4.50 28.16
N LYS A 278 7.50 3.94 28.13
CA LYS A 278 7.18 2.61 28.64
C LYS A 278 7.30 1.58 27.52
N THR A 279 8.13 0.55 27.72
CA THR A 279 8.56 -0.41 26.68
C THR A 279 8.03 -1.84 26.87
N SER A 280 7.64 -2.22 28.10
CA SER A 280 6.94 -3.48 28.42
C SER A 280 5.84 -3.24 29.48
N ASP A 281 4.75 -3.99 29.38
CA ASP A 281 3.67 -4.07 30.39
C ASP A 281 3.28 -5.55 30.58
N PRO A 282 3.89 -6.24 31.57
CA PRO A 282 3.60 -7.65 31.84
C PRO A 282 2.17 -7.94 32.32
N HIS A 283 1.37 -6.93 32.67
CA HIS A 283 -0.05 -7.11 32.99
C HIS A 283 -0.87 -7.19 31.70
N LEU A 284 -0.69 -6.22 30.79
CA LEU A 284 -1.33 -6.22 29.48
C LEU A 284 -0.91 -7.43 28.64
N GLU A 285 0.38 -7.81 28.65
CA GLU A 285 0.86 -9.02 27.96
C GLU A 285 0.09 -10.28 28.43
N ARG A 286 -0.18 -10.42 29.74
CA ARG A 286 -1.00 -11.51 30.32
C ARG A 286 -2.50 -11.37 30.05
N GLU A 287 -3.03 -10.17 29.91
CA GLU A 287 -4.42 -9.93 29.48
C GLU A 287 -4.61 -10.38 28.03
N LEU A 288 -3.73 -9.92 27.13
CA LEU A 288 -3.76 -10.27 25.72
C LEU A 288 -3.56 -11.78 25.52
N ARG A 289 -2.59 -12.41 26.22
CA ARG A 289 -2.38 -13.86 26.12
C ARG A 289 -3.62 -14.67 26.54
N ARG A 290 -4.34 -14.24 27.57
CA ARG A 290 -5.61 -14.90 27.98
C ARG A 290 -6.72 -14.79 26.93
N SER A 291 -6.67 -13.83 26.01
CA SER A 291 -7.70 -13.67 24.96
C SER A 291 -7.60 -14.67 23.81
N PHE A 292 -6.48 -15.41 23.69
CA PHE A 292 -6.27 -16.44 22.66
C PHE A 292 -5.69 -17.76 23.22
N ALA A 293 -5.53 -17.88 24.55
CA ALA A 293 -5.11 -19.11 25.20
C ALA A 293 -6.34 -19.92 25.64
N GLY A 294 -6.50 -21.11 25.06
CA GLY A 294 -7.63 -22.01 25.31
C GLY A 294 -8.36 -22.37 24.01
N GLU A 295 -9.53 -23.00 24.12
CA GLU A 295 -10.41 -23.22 22.98
C GLU A 295 -10.99 -21.88 22.51
N ILE A 296 -10.79 -21.54 21.23
CA ILE A 296 -11.37 -20.35 20.62
C ILE A 296 -12.85 -20.66 20.32
N PRO A 297 -13.82 -19.94 20.93
CA PRO A 297 -15.23 -20.19 20.66
C PRO A 297 -15.53 -19.96 19.18
N LYS A 298 -16.22 -20.90 18.54
CA LYS A 298 -16.67 -20.71 17.16
C LYS A 298 -17.63 -19.51 17.12
N PRO A 299 -17.44 -18.53 16.22
CA PRO A 299 -18.40 -17.45 16.06
C PRO A 299 -19.74 -18.02 15.58
N LYS A 300 -20.80 -17.69 16.30
CA LYS A 300 -22.15 -18.19 16.02
C LYS A 300 -22.80 -17.42 14.88
N SER A 301 -23.52 -18.11 14.01
CA SER A 301 -24.31 -17.51 12.93
C SER A 301 -25.56 -16.84 13.49
N ARG A 302 -25.92 -15.65 12.99
CA ARG A 302 -27.17 -14.99 13.38
C ARG A 302 -28.37 -15.64 12.71
N LEU A 303 -29.38 -15.97 13.51
CA LEU A 303 -30.71 -16.38 13.03
C LEU A 303 -31.71 -15.26 13.27
N ASP A 304 -32.20 -14.67 12.17
CA ASP A 304 -33.40 -13.84 12.19
C ASP A 304 -34.63 -14.74 12.13
N PHE A 305 -35.68 -14.40 12.89
CA PHE A 305 -36.93 -15.16 12.92
C PHE A 305 -38.09 -14.32 12.40
N ILE A 306 -38.90 -14.87 11.51
CA ILE A 306 -40.20 -14.32 11.11
C ILE A 306 -41.28 -15.24 11.68
N VAL A 307 -42.17 -14.68 12.48
CA VAL A 307 -43.22 -15.41 13.20
C VAL A 307 -44.58 -14.94 12.69
N THR A 308 -45.36 -15.86 12.11
CA THR A 308 -46.67 -15.57 11.48
C THR A 308 -47.75 -16.50 12.01
N GLY A 309 -48.99 -16.02 12.07
CA GLY A 309 -50.14 -16.81 12.51
C GLY A 309 -51.31 -15.95 13.00
N ALA A 310 -52.48 -16.58 13.11
CA ALA A 310 -53.72 -15.97 13.59
C ALA A 310 -54.49 -16.99 14.43
N ALA A 311 -55.49 -16.56 15.20
CA ALA A 311 -56.33 -17.49 15.96
C ALA A 311 -56.98 -18.54 15.03
N GLY A 312 -56.93 -19.81 15.43
CA GLY A 312 -57.39 -20.94 14.61
C GLY A 312 -56.39 -21.45 13.56
N GLN A 313 -55.26 -20.76 13.33
CA GLN A 313 -54.21 -21.17 12.40
C GLN A 313 -52.96 -21.65 13.17
N PRO A 314 -52.16 -22.59 12.62
CA PRO A 314 -50.88 -22.96 13.21
C PRO A 314 -49.92 -21.75 13.22
N LEU A 315 -49.09 -21.67 14.26
CA LEU A 315 -47.95 -20.77 14.30
C LEU A 315 -46.92 -21.25 13.27
N VAL A 316 -46.49 -20.36 12.37
CA VAL A 316 -45.43 -20.62 11.41
C VAL A 316 -44.20 -19.80 11.83
N VAL A 317 -43.09 -20.48 12.07
CA VAL A 317 -41.80 -19.87 12.43
C VAL A 317 -40.83 -20.17 11.30
N ALA A 318 -40.43 -19.13 10.58
CA ALA A 318 -39.35 -19.18 9.61
C ALA A 318 -38.09 -18.60 10.25
N ALA A 319 -36.95 -19.26 10.08
CA ALA A 319 -35.65 -18.73 10.44
C ALA A 319 -34.79 -18.54 9.19
N ILE A 320 -34.15 -17.38 9.15
CA ILE A 320 -33.26 -16.95 8.08
C ILE A 320 -31.87 -16.89 8.71
N PRO A 321 -30.95 -17.80 8.34
CA PRO A 321 -29.54 -17.59 8.59
C PRO A 321 -29.10 -16.32 7.88
N GLN A 322 -28.67 -15.32 8.65
CA GLN A 322 -27.82 -14.31 8.06
C GLN A 322 -26.52 -15.03 7.70
N ALA A 323 -26.30 -15.26 6.40
CA ALA A 323 -24.94 -15.40 5.90
C ALA A 323 -24.11 -14.24 6.47
N TRP A 324 -22.84 -14.47 6.79
CA TRP A 324 -21.95 -13.42 7.31
C TRP A 324 -21.66 -12.30 6.28
N ASP A 325 -22.40 -12.28 5.18
CA ASP A 325 -22.34 -11.29 4.13
C ASP A 325 -22.98 -9.98 4.58
N ARG A 326 -22.18 -9.17 5.27
CA ARG A 326 -22.54 -7.83 5.76
C ARG A 326 -22.75 -6.80 4.63
N HIS A 327 -22.84 -7.24 3.37
CA HIS A 327 -22.82 -6.40 2.16
C HIS A 327 -24.20 -5.87 1.72
N LEU A 328 -25.31 -6.41 2.21
CA LEU A 328 -26.67 -5.97 1.82
C LEU A 328 -27.36 -5.01 2.81
N ALA A 329 -26.74 -4.70 3.95
CA ALA A 329 -27.25 -3.71 4.90
C ALA A 329 -26.99 -2.24 4.47
N CYS A 330 -27.37 -1.90 3.24
CA CYS A 330 -27.54 -0.50 2.82
C CYS A 330 -29.04 -0.14 2.98
N PRO A 331 -29.43 0.77 3.88
CA PRO A 331 -30.83 1.00 4.22
C PRO A 331 -31.56 1.91 3.20
N VAL A 332 -31.46 1.63 1.90
CA VAL A 332 -32.23 2.30 0.84
C VAL A 332 -32.63 1.34 -0.28
N ARG A 333 -33.77 0.67 -0.12
CA ARG A 333 -34.75 0.35 -1.19
C ARG A 333 -36.03 -0.21 -0.55
N ARG A 334 -37.09 0.59 -0.54
CA ARG A 334 -38.45 0.07 -0.32
C ARG A 334 -38.80 -0.79 -1.54
N ALA A 335 -39.17 -2.04 -1.33
CA ALA A 335 -39.67 -2.89 -2.39
C ALA A 335 -41.06 -2.40 -2.84
N SER A 336 -41.22 -2.17 -4.14
CA SER A 336 -42.51 -2.11 -4.81
C SER A 336 -42.98 -3.52 -5.19
N SER A 337 -44.29 -3.70 -5.24
CA SER A 337 -45.03 -4.97 -5.37
C SER A 337 -44.55 -5.94 -6.47
N PRO A 338 -44.68 -7.26 -6.27
CA PRO A 338 -44.46 -8.25 -7.32
C PRO A 338 -45.71 -8.49 -8.17
N SER A 339 -45.54 -8.57 -9.48
CA SER A 339 -46.49 -9.17 -10.42
C SER A 339 -45.73 -9.66 -11.65
N GLY A 340 -45.76 -10.96 -11.91
CA GLY A 340 -45.04 -11.59 -13.03
C GLY A 340 -44.64 -13.02 -12.71
N GLU A 341 -45.46 -13.98 -13.13
CA GLU A 341 -45.08 -15.38 -13.19
C GLU A 341 -44.10 -15.57 -14.37
N GLY A 342 -43.03 -16.33 -14.15
CA GLY A 342 -42.03 -16.61 -15.17
C GLY A 342 -41.13 -17.74 -14.70
N THR A 343 -41.38 -18.94 -15.22
CA THR A 343 -40.53 -20.11 -15.01
C THR A 343 -39.39 -20.12 -16.03
N ASP A 344 -38.14 -20.07 -15.58
CA ASP A 344 -37.01 -20.60 -16.35
C ASP A 344 -35.85 -21.00 -15.42
N GLY A 345 -35.17 -22.09 -15.75
CA GLY A 345 -34.17 -22.71 -14.90
C GLY A 345 -32.76 -22.16 -15.12
N GLY A 346 -32.34 -21.22 -14.27
CA GLY A 346 -30.95 -20.80 -14.11
C GLY A 346 -30.35 -21.32 -12.80
N THR A 347 -29.09 -21.78 -12.82
CA THR A 347 -28.34 -22.06 -11.57
C THR A 347 -27.81 -20.77 -10.97
N ASP A 348 -28.73 -19.95 -10.44
CA ASP A 348 -28.40 -18.74 -9.72
C ASP A 348 -27.84 -19.02 -8.32
N GLY A 349 -27.30 -17.98 -7.68
CA GLY A 349 -26.75 -18.07 -6.34
C GLY A 349 -27.78 -18.62 -5.36
N GLN A 350 -27.35 -19.54 -4.48
CA GLN A 350 -28.20 -20.08 -3.43
C GLN A 350 -28.50 -19.00 -2.39
N ASP A 351 -29.56 -18.23 -2.64
CA ASP A 351 -30.23 -17.43 -1.64
C ASP A 351 -30.54 -18.32 -0.43
N ALA A 352 -30.26 -17.81 0.78
CA ALA A 352 -30.45 -18.57 2.01
C ALA A 352 -31.94 -18.82 2.27
N HIS A 353 -32.48 -19.92 1.74
CA HIS A 353 -33.90 -20.25 1.84
C HIS A 353 -34.35 -20.34 3.32
N PRO A 354 -35.44 -19.66 3.71
CA PRO A 354 -35.91 -19.64 5.09
C PRO A 354 -36.34 -21.04 5.56
N THR A 355 -35.61 -21.61 6.51
CA THR A 355 -36.00 -22.88 7.13
C THR A 355 -37.24 -22.65 7.98
N THR A 356 -38.32 -23.37 7.67
CA THR A 356 -39.65 -23.10 8.25
C THR A 356 -40.18 -24.32 9.01
N VAL A 357 -40.76 -24.07 10.19
CA VAL A 357 -41.47 -25.05 11.01
C VAL A 357 -42.87 -24.55 11.36
N ARG A 358 -43.79 -25.48 11.65
CA ARG A 358 -45.20 -25.17 11.95
C ARG A 358 -45.64 -25.86 13.25
N SER A 359 -46.44 -25.18 14.07
CA SER A 359 -47.00 -25.80 15.27
C SER A 359 -47.96 -26.94 14.89
N ALA A 360 -47.96 -28.00 15.71
CA ALA A 360 -48.86 -29.14 15.57
C ALA A 360 -50.31 -28.81 16.02
N MET A 361 -50.49 -27.69 16.73
CA MET A 361 -51.78 -27.18 17.19
C MET A 361 -52.00 -25.73 16.74
N PRO A 362 -53.25 -25.30 16.49
CA PRO A 362 -53.55 -23.92 16.15
C PRO A 362 -53.34 -22.97 17.33
N LEU A 363 -53.02 -21.71 17.02
CA LEU A 363 -53.01 -20.59 17.95
C LEU A 363 -54.42 -20.35 18.52
N GLN A 364 -54.50 -20.14 19.82
CA GLN A 364 -55.76 -19.85 20.51
C GLN A 364 -55.86 -18.35 20.85
N PRO A 365 -57.05 -17.75 20.94
CA PRO A 365 -57.23 -16.41 21.47
C PRO A 365 -56.68 -16.29 22.91
N ALA A 366 -55.86 -15.27 23.17
CA ALA A 366 -55.23 -15.07 24.47
C ALA A 366 -56.12 -14.24 25.41
N VAL A 367 -56.52 -14.83 26.54
CA VAL A 367 -57.38 -14.16 27.55
C VAL A 367 -56.58 -13.38 28.60
N LYS A 368 -55.33 -13.80 28.92
CA LYS A 368 -54.51 -13.17 29.99
C LYS A 368 -53.03 -12.92 29.64
N ARG A 369 -52.44 -13.70 28.73
CA ARG A 369 -51.01 -13.62 28.36
C ARG A 369 -50.85 -13.83 26.85
N PRO A 370 -50.97 -12.78 26.01
CA PRO A 370 -50.71 -12.90 24.58
C PRO A 370 -49.22 -13.16 24.31
N LEU A 371 -48.95 -13.78 23.16
CA LEU A 371 -47.61 -14.08 22.67
C LEU A 371 -46.97 -12.81 22.09
N THR A 372 -46.35 -12.00 22.95
CA THR A 372 -45.70 -10.75 22.55
C THR A 372 -44.35 -10.99 21.86
N THR A 373 -43.80 -9.95 21.24
CA THR A 373 -42.47 -9.98 20.61
C THR A 373 -41.37 -10.30 21.62
N GLU A 374 -41.50 -9.81 22.85
CA GLU A 374 -40.57 -10.07 23.96
C GLU A 374 -40.61 -11.55 24.35
N ALA A 375 -41.82 -12.12 24.50
CA ALA A 375 -42.00 -13.54 24.80
C ALA A 375 -41.45 -14.44 23.67
N LEU A 376 -41.65 -14.05 22.40
CA LEU A 376 -41.06 -14.75 21.25
C LEU A 376 -39.52 -14.68 21.28
N ARG A 377 -38.93 -13.51 21.52
CA ARG A 377 -37.48 -13.34 21.66
C ARG A 377 -36.92 -14.18 22.81
N GLU A 378 -37.61 -14.22 23.95
CA GLU A 378 -37.19 -14.98 25.13
C GLU A 378 -37.25 -16.50 24.91
N GLN A 379 -38.26 -17.02 24.20
CA GLN A 379 -38.40 -18.47 23.98
C GLN A 379 -37.60 -18.98 22.77
N LEU A 380 -37.59 -18.24 21.66
CA LEU A 380 -36.83 -18.60 20.45
C LEU A 380 -35.33 -18.34 20.62
N GLY A 381 -34.94 -17.32 21.40
CA GLY A 381 -33.55 -16.94 21.66
C GLY A 381 -32.75 -17.87 22.57
N ARG A 382 -33.36 -18.91 23.15
CA ARG A 382 -32.70 -19.90 24.04
C ARG A 382 -31.82 -20.90 23.25
N LEU A 383 -30.96 -20.39 22.38
CA LEU A 383 -30.17 -21.18 21.41
C LEU A 383 -28.99 -21.94 22.02
N GLY A 384 -28.58 -21.61 23.26
CA GLY A 384 -27.66 -22.44 24.07
C GLY A 384 -26.34 -22.78 23.37
N GLU A 385 -25.91 -24.04 23.46
CA GLU A 385 -24.66 -24.58 22.88
C GLU A 385 -24.68 -24.78 21.35
N THR A 386 -25.71 -24.31 20.65
CA THR A 386 -25.76 -24.39 19.18
C THR A 386 -24.81 -23.38 18.53
N ASP A 387 -24.47 -23.60 17.27
CA ASP A 387 -23.68 -22.68 16.44
C ASP A 387 -24.43 -21.38 16.06
N PHE A 388 -25.52 -21.04 16.74
CA PHE A 388 -26.42 -19.93 16.39
C PHE A 388 -26.67 -18.93 17.54
N GLU A 389 -26.79 -17.64 17.19
CA GLU A 389 -27.22 -16.57 18.09
C GLU A 389 -28.49 -15.86 17.57
N LEU A 390 -29.26 -15.24 18.48
CA LEU A 390 -30.53 -14.59 18.12
C LEU A 390 -30.29 -13.25 17.42
N GLY A 391 -30.84 -13.10 16.21
CA GLY A 391 -30.90 -11.84 15.48
C GLY A 391 -32.18 -11.03 15.74
N ALA A 392 -32.77 -10.53 14.65
CA ALA A 392 -34.06 -9.89 14.65
C ALA A 392 -35.19 -10.93 14.88
N VAL A 393 -36.30 -10.48 15.45
CA VAL A 393 -37.54 -11.27 15.53
C VAL A 393 -38.67 -10.38 15.01
N GLU A 394 -39.17 -10.69 13.83
CA GLU A 394 -40.30 -10.01 13.22
C GLU A 394 -41.59 -10.73 13.60
N ASN A 395 -42.41 -10.05 14.40
CA ASN A 395 -43.70 -10.57 14.87
C ASN A 395 -44.83 -10.09 13.94
N ARG A 396 -45.38 -11.01 13.16
CA ARG A 396 -46.52 -10.81 12.24
C ARG A 396 -47.77 -11.59 12.69
N LEU A 397 -47.98 -11.70 14.01
CA LEU A 397 -49.17 -12.34 14.58
C LEU A 397 -50.40 -11.42 14.46
N VAL A 398 -51.53 -12.00 14.07
CA VAL A 398 -52.81 -11.29 13.92
C VAL A 398 -53.69 -11.52 15.15
N GLY A 399 -53.86 -10.46 15.95
CA GLY A 399 -54.67 -10.47 17.17
C GLY A 399 -53.95 -11.05 18.41
N PRO A 400 -54.54 -10.92 19.61
CA PRO A 400 -53.98 -11.47 20.83
C PRO A 400 -54.11 -13.00 20.81
N VAL A 401 -53.00 -13.70 20.52
CA VAL A 401 -52.94 -15.16 20.42
C VAL A 401 -51.98 -15.77 21.45
N ILE A 402 -52.19 -17.03 21.83
CA ILE A 402 -51.33 -17.79 22.73
C ILE A 402 -50.99 -19.17 22.14
N LEU A 403 -49.78 -19.65 22.43
CA LEU A 403 -49.31 -21.01 22.18
C LEU A 403 -48.59 -21.54 23.42
N PRO A 404 -48.72 -22.82 23.80
CA PRO A 404 -47.95 -23.39 24.91
C PRO A 404 -46.44 -23.25 24.74
N VAL A 405 -45.74 -22.91 25.82
CA VAL A 405 -44.27 -22.75 25.83
C VAL A 405 -43.54 -24.05 25.49
N SER A 406 -44.13 -25.21 25.78
CA SER A 406 -43.64 -26.53 25.35
C SER A 406 -43.57 -26.65 23.83
N GLU A 407 -44.57 -26.13 23.12
CA GLU A 407 -44.64 -26.18 21.65
C GLU A 407 -43.68 -25.19 21.00
N LEU A 408 -43.52 -23.97 21.55
CA LEU A 408 -42.46 -23.04 21.14
C LEU A 408 -41.06 -23.66 21.28
N ASN A 409 -40.82 -24.40 22.37
CA ASN A 409 -39.57 -25.13 22.58
C ASN A 409 -39.43 -26.38 21.69
N ARG A 410 -40.52 -26.96 21.18
CA ARG A 410 -40.48 -28.01 20.15
C ARG A 410 -40.06 -27.41 18.81
N LEU A 411 -40.73 -26.33 18.39
CA LEU A 411 -40.46 -25.62 17.13
C LEU A 411 -39.02 -25.12 17.05
N ARG A 412 -38.50 -24.48 18.10
CA ARG A 412 -37.11 -24.03 18.17
C ARG A 412 -36.13 -25.19 17.94
N ARG A 413 -36.34 -26.34 18.59
CA ARG A 413 -35.45 -27.51 18.47
C ARG A 413 -35.53 -28.16 17.09
N GLU A 414 -36.73 -28.32 16.54
CA GLU A 414 -36.94 -28.85 15.19
C GLU A 414 -36.26 -27.97 14.13
N LEU A 415 -36.40 -26.65 14.26
CA LEU A 415 -35.84 -25.68 13.34
C LEU A 415 -34.31 -25.62 13.41
N VAL A 416 -33.73 -25.63 14.62
CA VAL A 416 -32.26 -25.69 14.77
C VAL A 416 -31.72 -27.02 14.23
N GLY A 417 -32.39 -28.15 14.49
CA GLY A 417 -32.00 -29.44 13.91
C GLY A 417 -31.94 -29.39 12.38
N LYS A 418 -33.01 -28.91 11.73
CA LYS A 418 -33.05 -28.71 10.28
C LYS A 418 -31.93 -27.79 9.76
N LEU A 419 -31.58 -26.75 10.50
CA LEU A 419 -30.48 -25.82 10.15
C LEU A 419 -29.08 -26.43 10.33
N GLN A 420 -28.91 -27.39 11.23
CA GLN A 420 -27.66 -28.14 11.41
C GLN A 420 -27.52 -29.25 10.37
N GLU A 421 -28.62 -29.95 10.04
CA GLU A 421 -28.70 -30.99 9.00
C GLU A 421 -28.52 -30.44 7.58
N THR A 422 -29.13 -29.28 7.26
CA THR A 422 -28.98 -28.63 5.95
C THR A 422 -27.56 -28.11 5.69
N GLY A 423 -26.67 -28.20 6.67
CA GLY A 423 -25.27 -27.88 6.47
C GLY A 423 -25.08 -26.41 6.13
N VAL A 424 -25.74 -25.50 6.87
CA VAL A 424 -25.36 -24.07 6.96
C VAL A 424 -24.03 -23.93 7.72
N ARG A 425 -23.05 -24.76 7.35
CA ARG A 425 -21.66 -24.36 7.36
C ARG A 425 -21.62 -23.00 6.67
N ARG A 426 -20.92 -22.06 7.32
CA ARG A 426 -20.18 -21.02 6.61
C ARG A 426 -19.75 -21.59 5.26
N GLN A 427 -19.98 -20.89 4.15
CA GLN A 427 -19.20 -21.17 2.94
C GLN A 427 -17.74 -20.92 3.34
N GLU A 428 -17.07 -21.98 3.79
CA GLU A 428 -15.68 -22.18 3.50
C GLU A 428 -15.62 -22.01 2.00
N THR A 429 -15.03 -20.89 1.59
CA THR A 429 -14.55 -20.67 0.23
C THR A 429 -13.46 -21.71 0.02
N GLY A 430 -13.90 -22.95 -0.14
CA GLY A 430 -13.06 -24.11 -0.34
C GLY A 430 -12.23 -23.79 -1.56
N VAL A 431 -10.95 -23.56 -1.32
CA VAL A 431 -9.98 -23.37 -2.39
C VAL A 431 -10.21 -24.54 -3.34
N ARG A 432 -10.61 -24.26 -4.59
CA ARG A 432 -10.76 -25.28 -5.64
C ARG A 432 -9.36 -25.81 -5.94
N SER A 433 -8.90 -26.70 -5.08
CA SER A 433 -7.48 -26.91 -4.78
C SER A 433 -6.83 -28.00 -5.63
N GLN A 434 -7.61 -28.75 -6.41
CA GLN A 434 -7.09 -29.90 -7.16
C GLN A 434 -6.78 -29.60 -8.64
N GLU A 435 -7.63 -28.87 -9.36
CA GLU A 435 -7.34 -28.55 -10.78
C GLU A 435 -6.30 -27.42 -10.97
N SER A 436 -6.31 -26.42 -10.08
CA SER A 436 -5.51 -25.19 -10.23
C SER A 436 -4.00 -25.43 -10.13
N GLY A 437 -3.59 -26.39 -9.30
CA GLY A 437 -2.17 -26.77 -9.15
C GLY A 437 -1.67 -27.57 -10.34
N ALA A 438 -2.42 -28.60 -10.76
CA ALA A 438 -2.01 -29.52 -11.82
C ALA A 438 -1.89 -28.84 -13.21
N ARG A 439 -2.75 -27.86 -13.52
CA ARG A 439 -2.71 -27.17 -14.83
C ARG A 439 -1.53 -26.20 -15.01
N ARG A 440 -0.87 -25.76 -13.93
CA ARG A 440 0.31 -24.87 -13.98
C ARG A 440 1.65 -25.60 -13.79
N THR A 441 1.61 -26.90 -13.50
CA THR A 441 2.79 -27.79 -13.50
C THR A 441 2.89 -28.63 -14.77
N ALA A 442 2.08 -28.33 -15.80
CA ALA A 442 2.27 -28.89 -17.14
C ALA A 442 3.72 -28.62 -17.60
N PRO A 443 4.41 -29.60 -18.20
CA PRO A 443 5.85 -29.71 -17.93
C PRO A 443 6.68 -28.63 -18.59
N LEU A 444 7.72 -28.18 -17.88
CA LEU A 444 8.83 -27.37 -18.42
C LEU A 444 9.50 -28.00 -19.68
N ALA A 445 9.22 -29.26 -19.97
CA ALA A 445 9.63 -29.95 -21.20
C ALA A 445 9.04 -29.35 -22.49
N ALA A 446 7.89 -28.65 -22.43
CA ALA A 446 7.26 -28.04 -23.60
C ALA A 446 8.08 -26.89 -24.23
N TRP A 447 8.95 -26.23 -23.45
CA TRP A 447 9.75 -25.08 -23.87
C TRP A 447 10.98 -25.41 -24.73
N ARG A 448 11.19 -26.70 -25.04
CA ARG A 448 12.37 -27.18 -25.79
C ARG A 448 12.17 -27.11 -27.30
N GLU A 449 11.95 -25.90 -27.82
CA GLU A 449 12.12 -25.66 -29.26
C GLU A 449 13.61 -25.81 -29.66
N PRO A 450 13.90 -26.16 -30.93
CA PRO A 450 15.26 -26.14 -31.45
C PRO A 450 15.87 -24.74 -31.29
N ARG A 451 17.07 -24.64 -30.71
CA ARG A 451 17.76 -23.35 -30.58
C ARG A 451 17.99 -22.76 -31.99
N PRO A 452 17.45 -21.58 -32.32
CA PRO A 452 17.76 -20.93 -33.58
C PRO A 452 19.26 -20.59 -33.67
N PRO A 453 19.79 -20.34 -34.88
CA PRO A 453 21.17 -19.88 -35.05
C PRO A 453 21.46 -18.71 -34.11
N LEU A 454 22.58 -18.80 -33.38
CA LEU A 454 22.92 -17.85 -32.33
C LEU A 454 23.17 -16.47 -32.96
N ALA A 455 22.23 -15.55 -32.78
CA ALA A 455 22.40 -14.15 -33.15
C ALA A 455 23.68 -13.57 -32.51
N GLN A 456 24.25 -12.53 -33.12
CA GLN A 456 25.36 -11.82 -32.49
C GLN A 456 24.88 -11.19 -31.16
N PRO A 457 25.71 -11.18 -30.10
CA PRO A 457 25.34 -10.56 -28.84
C PRO A 457 25.11 -9.05 -29.02
N GLU A 458 23.99 -8.55 -28.49
CA GLU A 458 23.67 -7.13 -28.45
C GLU A 458 23.98 -6.55 -27.06
N LEU A 459 24.71 -5.42 -27.05
CA LEU A 459 24.89 -4.59 -25.87
C LEU A 459 23.88 -3.43 -25.94
N ILE A 460 23.04 -3.32 -24.91
CA ILE A 460 22.13 -2.20 -24.66
C ILE A 460 22.71 -1.36 -23.52
N ALA A 461 22.53 -0.05 -23.60
CA ALA A 461 22.92 0.86 -22.53
C ALA A 461 21.73 1.71 -22.09
N LEU A 462 21.50 1.79 -20.78
CA LEU A 462 20.50 2.67 -20.16
C LEU A 462 21.19 3.93 -19.64
N CYS A 463 20.78 5.07 -20.18
CA CYS A 463 21.34 6.40 -19.92
C CYS A 463 20.34 7.25 -19.12
N ARG A 464 20.86 7.95 -18.11
CA ARG A 464 20.09 8.84 -17.21
C ARG A 464 20.38 10.33 -17.45
N THR A 465 21.39 10.64 -18.25
CA THR A 465 21.71 12.00 -18.72
C THR A 465 21.94 12.05 -20.24
N MET A 466 21.83 13.24 -20.84
CA MET A 466 22.16 13.45 -22.26
C MET A 466 23.64 13.16 -22.55
N ALA A 467 24.56 13.57 -21.68
CA ALA A 467 25.99 13.32 -21.87
C ALA A 467 26.34 11.81 -21.90
N GLN A 468 25.67 11.00 -21.07
CA GLN A 468 25.74 9.54 -21.13
C GLN A 468 25.21 9.03 -22.48
N LEU A 469 24.03 9.48 -22.91
CA LEU A 469 23.39 9.07 -24.17
C LEU A 469 24.26 9.39 -25.39
N GLU A 470 24.78 10.62 -25.48
CA GLU A 470 25.68 11.08 -26.55
C GLU A 470 26.94 10.22 -26.61
N THR A 471 27.59 10.00 -25.45
CA THR A 471 28.81 9.19 -25.34
C THR A 471 28.56 7.74 -25.72
N THR A 472 27.45 7.15 -25.27
CA THR A 472 27.06 5.77 -25.54
C THR A 472 26.82 5.54 -27.03
N VAL A 473 26.06 6.42 -27.69
CA VAL A 473 25.80 6.31 -29.12
C VAL A 473 27.07 6.58 -29.94
N ALA A 474 27.88 7.56 -29.56
CA ALA A 474 29.20 7.80 -30.17
C ALA A 474 30.19 6.63 -29.97
N SER A 475 29.98 5.81 -28.94
CA SER A 475 30.70 4.54 -28.71
C SER A 475 30.09 3.36 -29.51
N GLY A 476 29.26 3.66 -30.52
CA GLY A 476 28.70 2.72 -31.49
C GLY A 476 27.62 1.78 -30.96
N VAL A 477 26.96 2.11 -29.85
CA VAL A 477 25.88 1.29 -29.27
C VAL A 477 24.59 1.53 -30.07
N GLY A 478 24.09 0.49 -30.75
CA GLY A 478 22.96 0.59 -31.67
C GLY A 478 21.57 0.65 -31.02
N THR A 479 21.47 0.35 -29.72
CA THR A 479 20.21 0.38 -28.95
C THR A 479 20.44 1.00 -27.59
N VAL A 480 19.66 2.03 -27.28
CA VAL A 480 19.76 2.80 -26.03
C VAL A 480 18.41 2.93 -25.33
N TYR A 481 18.44 2.81 -24.01
CA TYR A 481 17.29 3.06 -23.14
C TYR A 481 17.50 4.40 -22.41
N VAL A 482 16.44 5.19 -22.28
CA VAL A 482 16.50 6.54 -21.68
C VAL A 482 15.60 6.59 -20.46
N ASP A 483 16.18 6.93 -19.31
CA ASP A 483 15.56 6.90 -17.97
C ASP A 483 15.87 8.23 -17.24
N PHE A 484 15.50 9.35 -17.85
CA PHE A 484 15.75 10.69 -17.33
C PHE A 484 14.74 11.05 -16.23
N GLU A 485 15.22 11.73 -15.17
CA GLU A 485 14.36 12.30 -14.12
C GLU A 485 13.37 13.34 -14.70
N ASP A 486 13.84 14.16 -15.67
CA ASP A 486 13.00 15.10 -16.41
C ASP A 486 12.55 14.54 -17.77
N ILE A 487 11.38 13.89 -17.76
CA ILE A 487 10.76 13.30 -18.95
C ILE A 487 10.47 14.31 -20.07
N ARG A 488 10.45 15.63 -19.80
CA ARG A 488 10.26 16.66 -20.83
C ARG A 488 11.39 16.65 -21.86
N ARG A 489 12.57 16.14 -21.48
CA ARG A 489 13.74 15.99 -22.36
C ARG A 489 13.72 14.72 -23.22
N TYR A 490 12.70 13.86 -23.12
CA TYR A 490 12.60 12.66 -23.96
C TYR A 490 12.54 12.97 -25.47
N ALA A 491 11.86 14.04 -25.89
CA ALA A 491 11.84 14.46 -27.30
C ALA A 491 13.19 15.05 -27.80
N GLU A 492 14.06 15.49 -26.89
CA GLU A 492 15.45 15.87 -27.19
C GLU A 492 16.31 14.60 -27.36
N ALA A 493 16.24 13.68 -26.40
CA ALA A 493 16.93 12.40 -26.40
C ALA A 493 16.61 11.54 -27.63
N VAL A 494 15.33 11.41 -27.98
CA VAL A 494 14.91 10.61 -29.15
C VAL A 494 15.45 11.18 -30.45
N ARG A 495 15.39 12.51 -30.64
CA ARG A 495 15.93 13.15 -31.85
C ARG A 495 17.44 12.98 -31.96
N MET A 496 18.18 13.11 -30.85
CA MET A 496 19.63 12.95 -30.86
C MET A 496 20.06 11.51 -31.15
N ALA A 497 19.46 10.52 -30.46
CA ALA A 497 19.76 9.11 -30.70
C ALA A 497 19.45 8.69 -32.14
N LYS A 498 18.25 9.03 -32.65
CA LYS A 498 17.84 8.73 -34.03
C LYS A 498 18.69 9.47 -35.07
N GLY A 499 19.09 10.71 -34.81
CA GLY A 499 19.97 11.49 -35.68
C GLY A 499 21.37 10.87 -35.87
N GLN A 500 21.80 10.02 -34.93
CA GLN A 500 23.04 9.24 -34.98
C GLN A 500 22.80 7.76 -35.36
N GLY A 501 21.58 7.40 -35.80
CA GLY A 501 21.24 6.04 -36.24
C GLY A 501 21.00 5.02 -35.12
N ALA A 502 20.97 5.43 -33.85
CA ALA A 502 20.66 4.54 -32.73
C ALA A 502 19.16 4.38 -32.51
N ARG A 503 18.74 3.16 -32.19
CA ARG A 503 17.35 2.82 -31.82
C ARG A 503 17.13 3.18 -30.35
N VAL A 504 16.02 3.84 -30.04
CA VAL A 504 15.77 4.43 -28.70
C VAL A 504 14.47 3.94 -28.07
N TRP A 505 14.56 3.46 -26.83
CA TRP A 505 13.41 3.16 -25.96
C TRP A 505 13.38 4.15 -24.79
N LEU A 506 12.17 4.57 -24.41
CA LEU A 506 11.95 5.40 -23.22
C LEU A 506 11.44 4.55 -22.06
N ALA A 507 11.97 4.78 -20.86
CA ALA A 507 11.50 4.12 -19.65
C ALA A 507 10.21 4.74 -19.13
N THR A 508 9.20 3.90 -18.89
CA THR A 508 8.04 4.28 -18.07
C THR A 508 8.47 4.48 -16.59
N PRO A 509 7.76 5.31 -15.81
CA PRO A 509 7.91 5.33 -14.36
C PRO A 509 7.74 3.92 -13.75
N ARG A 510 8.52 3.58 -12.71
CA ARG A 510 8.39 2.29 -12.01
C ARG A 510 7.04 2.13 -11.33
N ILE A 511 6.43 3.24 -10.96
CA ILE A 511 5.10 3.34 -10.36
C ILE A 511 4.30 4.36 -11.18
N GLU A 512 3.10 3.97 -11.60
CA GLU A 512 2.07 4.90 -12.08
C GLU A 512 0.94 4.91 -11.06
N LYS A 513 0.49 6.11 -10.68
CA LYS A 513 -0.68 6.31 -9.81
C LYS A 513 -1.83 6.88 -10.62
N ALA A 514 -3.06 6.42 -10.35
CA ALA A 514 -4.27 7.00 -10.92
C ALA A 514 -4.22 8.55 -10.94
N GLY A 515 -4.27 9.11 -12.16
CA GLY A 515 -4.08 10.54 -12.44
C GLY A 515 -2.74 10.91 -13.09
N GLU A 516 -1.75 10.01 -13.11
CA GLU A 516 -0.40 10.23 -13.64
C GLU A 516 -0.21 9.79 -15.09
N GLN A 517 -1.30 9.38 -15.75
CA GLN A 517 -1.34 8.96 -17.16
C GLN A 517 -0.74 9.99 -18.15
N GLY A 518 -0.63 11.26 -17.75
CA GLY A 518 0.09 12.29 -18.49
C GLY A 518 1.58 11.95 -18.72
N PHE A 519 2.22 11.18 -17.84
CA PHE A 519 3.61 10.73 -18.05
C PHE A 519 3.74 9.79 -19.26
N PHE A 520 2.76 8.91 -19.49
CA PHE A 520 2.74 8.03 -20.66
C PHE A 520 2.51 8.82 -21.96
N LYS A 521 1.64 9.84 -21.92
CA LYS A 521 1.43 10.73 -23.06
C LYS A 521 2.71 11.46 -23.49
N VAL A 522 3.55 11.90 -22.56
CA VAL A 522 4.85 12.53 -22.88
C VAL A 522 5.80 11.52 -23.57
N ILE A 523 5.80 10.26 -23.13
CA ILE A 523 6.57 9.18 -23.77
C ILE A 523 6.07 8.90 -25.19
N GLU A 524 4.77 8.78 -25.38
CA GLU A 524 4.15 8.58 -26.71
C GLU A 524 4.47 9.74 -27.67
N GLN A 525 4.30 10.98 -27.21
CA GLN A 525 4.57 12.20 -27.98
C GLN A 525 6.05 12.39 -28.36
N ALA A 526 6.99 11.77 -27.64
CA ALA A 526 8.40 11.77 -27.99
C ALA A 526 8.75 10.81 -29.14
N GLN A 527 7.81 9.98 -29.61
CA GLN A 527 7.95 9.05 -30.76
C GLN A 527 9.19 8.14 -30.74
N PRO A 528 9.45 7.41 -29.64
CA PRO A 528 10.56 6.45 -29.56
C PRO A 528 10.31 5.22 -30.45
N ASP A 529 11.35 4.40 -30.65
CA ASP A 529 11.24 3.13 -31.39
C ASP A 529 10.58 2.01 -30.58
N GLY A 530 10.48 2.20 -29.25
CA GLY A 530 9.70 1.38 -28.35
C GLY A 530 9.68 1.94 -26.93
N VAL A 531 9.08 1.20 -26.00
CA VAL A 531 8.92 1.61 -24.61
C VAL A 531 9.43 0.50 -23.66
N LEU A 532 10.22 0.91 -22.66
CA LEU A 532 10.66 0.03 -21.57
C LEU A 532 9.63 0.08 -20.44
N ILE A 533 8.83 -0.99 -20.36
CA ILE A 533 7.66 -1.15 -19.51
C ILE A 533 8.09 -1.62 -18.12
N ARG A 534 7.79 -0.79 -17.10
CA ARG A 534 8.17 -1.01 -15.71
C ARG A 534 6.99 -1.30 -14.78
N ASN A 535 5.75 -1.14 -15.27
CA ASN A 535 4.52 -1.37 -14.53
C ASN A 535 3.40 -1.88 -15.47
N LEU A 536 2.37 -2.53 -14.91
CA LEU A 536 1.26 -3.13 -15.67
C LEU A 536 0.36 -2.09 -16.38
N GLY A 537 0.25 -0.87 -15.85
CA GLY A 537 -0.47 0.21 -16.52
C GLY A 537 0.17 0.61 -17.86
N GLY A 538 1.51 0.64 -17.90
CA GLY A 538 2.27 0.85 -19.13
C GLY A 538 2.14 -0.32 -20.12
N LEU A 539 2.10 -1.56 -19.64
CA LEU A 539 1.91 -2.76 -20.49
C LEU A 539 0.61 -2.69 -21.30
N GLU A 540 -0.46 -2.23 -20.64
CA GLU A 540 -1.80 -2.02 -21.22
C GLU A 540 -1.84 -0.78 -22.12
N TYR A 541 -1.34 0.38 -21.65
CA TYR A 541 -1.38 1.65 -22.38
C TYR A 541 -0.63 1.58 -23.72
N PHE A 542 0.56 0.98 -23.75
CA PHE A 542 1.43 0.98 -24.93
C PHE A 542 1.21 -0.22 -25.88
N LYS A 543 0.03 -0.88 -25.84
CA LYS A 543 -0.25 -2.08 -26.65
C LYS A 543 0.03 -1.94 -28.15
N GLY A 544 -0.18 -0.75 -28.73
CA GLY A 544 0.11 -0.44 -30.13
C GLY A 544 1.59 -0.15 -30.46
N MET A 545 2.48 -0.15 -29.47
CA MET A 545 3.91 0.10 -29.62
C MET A 545 4.76 -1.15 -29.34
N ARG A 546 5.99 -1.11 -29.83
CA ARG A 546 7.06 -2.03 -29.47
C ARG A 546 7.39 -1.89 -27.98
N ARG A 547 7.42 -3.00 -27.24
CA ARG A 547 7.50 -3.01 -25.78
C ARG A 547 8.51 -4.04 -25.28
N VAL A 548 9.30 -3.64 -24.28
CA VAL A 548 10.23 -4.51 -23.54
C VAL A 548 9.87 -4.44 -22.06
N GLY A 549 9.79 -5.57 -21.36
CA GLY A 549 9.59 -5.59 -19.92
C GLY A 549 10.88 -5.35 -19.16
N ASP A 550 10.84 -4.50 -18.13
CA ASP A 550 12.00 -4.25 -17.27
C ASP A 550 12.00 -5.09 -15.98
N PHE A 551 13.12 -5.07 -15.25
CA PHE A 551 13.36 -5.85 -14.04
C PHE A 551 12.28 -5.63 -12.96
N SER A 552 11.65 -4.45 -12.96
CA SER A 552 10.60 -4.10 -12.00
C SER A 552 9.32 -4.92 -12.16
N LEU A 553 9.16 -5.69 -13.25
CA LEU A 553 8.09 -6.67 -13.43
C LEU A 553 8.33 -8.00 -12.69
N ASN A 554 9.47 -8.16 -11.99
CA ASN A 554 9.82 -9.34 -11.16
C ASN A 554 9.85 -10.69 -11.90
N VAL A 555 10.37 -10.72 -13.13
CA VAL A 555 10.50 -11.98 -13.88
C VAL A 555 11.60 -12.85 -13.27
N ALA A 556 11.18 -13.90 -12.56
CA ALA A 556 12.06 -14.83 -11.86
C ALA A 556 11.76 -16.32 -12.08
N ASN A 557 10.87 -16.64 -13.01
CA ASN A 557 10.57 -18.01 -13.42
C ASN A 557 9.97 -18.02 -14.86
N PRO A 558 9.99 -19.17 -15.56
CA PRO A 558 9.42 -19.31 -16.90
C PRO A 558 7.96 -18.86 -17.04
N VAL A 559 7.10 -19.17 -16.06
CA VAL A 559 5.65 -18.86 -16.12
C VAL A 559 5.41 -17.34 -16.07
N ALA A 560 6.16 -16.60 -15.27
CA ALA A 560 6.10 -15.14 -15.25
C ALA A 560 6.61 -14.53 -16.56
N ALA A 561 7.62 -15.13 -17.19
CA ALA A 561 8.10 -14.71 -18.51
C ALA A 561 7.05 -14.96 -19.59
N GLU A 562 6.51 -16.18 -19.67
CA GLU A 562 5.45 -16.59 -20.61
C GLU A 562 4.25 -15.64 -20.57
N LEU A 563 3.71 -15.35 -19.38
CA LEU A 563 2.54 -14.47 -19.23
C LEU A 563 2.79 -13.06 -19.78
N LEU A 564 4.01 -12.54 -19.62
CA LEU A 564 4.39 -11.20 -20.06
C LEU A 564 4.77 -11.14 -21.54
N ILE A 565 5.43 -12.17 -22.08
CA ILE A 565 5.68 -12.34 -23.51
C ILE A 565 4.34 -12.51 -24.26
N GLY A 566 3.43 -13.33 -23.74
CA GLY A 566 2.07 -13.51 -24.26
C GLY A 566 1.22 -12.24 -24.23
N ALA A 567 1.50 -11.29 -23.34
CA ALA A 567 0.91 -9.94 -23.34
C ALA A 567 1.52 -8.98 -24.41
N GLY A 568 2.39 -9.49 -25.27
CA GLY A 568 2.99 -8.78 -26.41
C GLY A 568 4.27 -8.02 -26.09
N LEU A 569 5.06 -8.47 -25.11
CA LEU A 569 6.42 -7.98 -24.90
C LEU A 569 7.41 -8.74 -25.81
N GLU A 570 8.37 -8.02 -26.39
CA GLU A 570 9.42 -8.61 -27.24
C GLU A 570 10.43 -9.43 -26.43
N ARG A 571 10.71 -8.99 -25.20
CA ARG A 571 11.59 -9.62 -24.22
C ARG A 571 11.30 -9.03 -22.83
N VAL A 572 11.83 -9.68 -21.80
CA VAL A 572 11.73 -9.29 -20.39
C VAL A 572 13.11 -9.27 -19.74
N THR A 573 13.38 -8.24 -18.95
CA THR A 573 14.60 -8.14 -18.15
C THR A 573 14.48 -9.04 -16.94
N VAL A 574 15.52 -9.84 -16.68
CA VAL A 574 15.59 -10.76 -15.55
C VAL A 574 15.60 -10.00 -14.21
N SER A 575 14.87 -10.51 -13.21
CA SER A 575 14.80 -9.90 -11.88
C SER A 575 16.16 -9.84 -11.19
N TYR A 576 16.44 -8.74 -10.47
CA TYR A 576 17.70 -8.57 -9.74
C TYR A 576 17.81 -9.39 -8.45
N ASP A 577 16.72 -10.03 -8.00
CA ASP A 577 16.70 -10.94 -6.84
C ASP A 577 17.32 -12.32 -7.17
N LEU A 578 17.71 -12.56 -8.43
CA LEU A 578 18.30 -13.81 -8.91
C LEU A 578 19.84 -13.72 -8.94
N ASN A 579 20.49 -14.74 -8.39
CA ASN A 579 21.93 -14.94 -8.57
C ASN A 579 22.27 -15.59 -9.92
N ALA A 580 23.54 -15.59 -10.33
CA ALA A 580 23.97 -16.09 -11.63
C ALA A 580 23.56 -17.54 -11.90
N ALA A 581 23.60 -18.42 -10.90
CA ALA A 581 23.16 -19.81 -11.04
C ALA A 581 21.64 -19.90 -11.32
N GLN A 582 20.83 -19.11 -10.62
CA GLN A 582 19.38 -19.04 -10.86
C GLN A 582 19.05 -18.42 -12.23
N VAL A 583 19.84 -17.44 -12.71
CA VAL A 583 19.72 -16.92 -14.08
C VAL A 583 20.05 -18.01 -15.11
N LEU A 584 21.10 -18.81 -14.89
CA LEU A 584 21.43 -19.95 -15.75
C LEU A 584 20.33 -21.01 -15.77
N ASP A 585 19.70 -21.31 -14.63
CA ASP A 585 18.57 -22.23 -14.55
C ASP A 585 17.33 -21.69 -15.26
N LEU A 586 17.06 -20.38 -15.16
CA LEU A 586 15.99 -19.72 -15.94
C LEU A 586 16.24 -19.83 -17.46
N LEU A 587 17.45 -19.57 -17.92
CA LEU A 587 17.87 -19.71 -19.34
C LEU A 587 17.84 -21.16 -19.84
N ARG A 588 17.98 -22.15 -18.96
CA ARG A 588 17.83 -23.58 -19.29
C ARG A 588 16.36 -24.02 -19.35
N ALA A 589 15.47 -23.31 -18.66
CA ALA A 589 14.07 -23.67 -18.46
C ALA A 589 13.08 -22.95 -19.38
N ALA A 590 13.51 -21.89 -20.07
CA ALA A 590 12.70 -21.09 -21.01
C ALA A 590 13.55 -20.56 -22.18
N PRO A 591 12.96 -20.13 -23.31
CA PRO A 591 13.71 -19.64 -24.47
C PRO A 591 14.68 -18.48 -24.12
N PRO A 592 16.01 -18.62 -24.31
CA PRO A 592 16.97 -17.56 -23.94
C PRO A 592 16.75 -16.20 -24.62
N ALA A 593 16.12 -16.19 -25.80
CA ALA A 593 15.79 -14.98 -26.55
C ALA A 593 14.74 -14.09 -25.84
N TRP A 594 13.97 -14.63 -24.90
CA TRP A 594 13.02 -13.87 -24.09
C TRP A 594 13.70 -12.98 -23.05
N PHE A 595 14.97 -13.22 -22.73
CA PHE A 595 15.62 -12.64 -21.55
C PHE A 595 16.66 -11.58 -21.91
N GLU A 596 16.55 -10.44 -21.24
CA GLU A 596 17.58 -9.41 -21.19
C GLU A 596 18.27 -9.45 -19.82
N ILE A 597 19.60 -9.47 -19.80
CA ILE A 597 20.40 -9.63 -18.57
C ILE A 597 21.19 -8.34 -18.30
N VAL A 598 20.99 -7.76 -17.12
CA VAL A 598 21.75 -6.58 -16.69
C VAL A 598 23.07 -7.00 -16.10
N VAL A 599 24.16 -6.64 -16.78
CA VAL A 599 25.53 -7.04 -16.44
C VAL A 599 26.32 -5.93 -15.75
N HIS A 600 25.87 -4.69 -15.80
CA HIS A 600 26.45 -3.59 -15.03
C HIS A 600 25.36 -2.65 -14.53
N GLN A 601 25.38 -2.28 -13.25
CA GLN A 601 24.45 -1.31 -12.69
C GLN A 601 24.83 -0.86 -11.28
N HIS A 602 24.51 0.37 -10.90
CA HIS A 602 24.28 0.67 -9.49
C HIS A 602 22.93 0.08 -9.07
N LEU A 603 22.92 -0.88 -8.15
CA LEU A 603 21.71 -1.62 -7.76
C LEU A 603 20.67 -0.67 -7.12
N PRO A 604 19.42 -0.59 -7.61
CA PRO A 604 18.37 0.24 -7.03
C PRO A 604 17.83 -0.39 -5.73
N MET A 605 18.45 -0.04 -4.60
CA MET A 605 18.26 -0.72 -3.32
C MET A 605 16.82 -0.66 -2.80
N PHE A 606 16.19 0.52 -2.84
CA PHE A 606 14.73 0.69 -2.72
C PHE A 606 14.24 1.91 -3.52
N HIS A 607 12.97 1.82 -3.93
CA HIS A 607 12.21 2.90 -4.54
C HIS A 607 11.05 3.27 -3.59
N MET A 608 10.85 4.55 -3.29
CA MET A 608 10.02 5.00 -2.15
C MET A 608 9.24 6.30 -2.41
N GLU A 609 8.01 6.39 -1.91
CA GLU A 609 7.19 7.62 -1.86
C GLU A 609 7.75 8.66 -0.85
N HIS A 610 8.61 8.23 0.08
CA HIS A 610 9.26 9.13 1.01
C HIS A 610 10.38 9.91 0.31
N CYS A 611 10.06 11.15 -0.10
CA CYS A 611 11.05 12.06 -0.66
C CYS A 611 11.95 12.64 0.45
N VAL A 612 13.17 12.11 0.57
CA VAL A 612 14.20 12.57 1.53
C VAL A 612 14.53 14.06 1.32
N PHE A 613 14.57 14.52 0.07
CA PHE A 613 14.77 15.94 -0.25
C PHE A 613 13.68 16.82 0.39
N ALA A 614 12.40 16.47 0.18
CA ALA A 614 11.25 17.20 0.72
C ALA A 614 10.99 16.95 2.23
N ALA A 615 11.67 15.99 2.85
CA ALA A 615 11.55 15.72 4.28
C ALA A 615 12.61 16.45 5.12
N PHE A 616 13.81 16.66 4.56
CA PHE A 616 14.98 17.14 5.33
C PHE A 616 15.67 18.39 4.75
N LEU A 617 15.40 18.78 3.49
CA LEU A 617 16.00 19.99 2.88
C LEU A 617 15.03 21.18 2.82
N THR A 618 13.72 20.95 2.90
CA THR A 618 12.72 22.02 2.98
C THR A 618 12.60 22.50 4.41
N GLY A 619 13.22 23.64 4.71
CA GLY A 619 13.25 24.21 6.06
C GLY A 619 11.86 24.56 6.58
N ALA A 620 11.54 24.09 7.79
CA ALA A 620 10.52 24.71 8.61
C ALA A 620 11.09 26.03 9.17
N ASN A 621 11.05 27.09 8.37
CA ASN A 621 11.18 28.46 8.88
C ASN A 621 10.25 29.39 8.08
N PRO A 622 9.21 29.98 8.71
CA PRO A 622 8.20 30.76 8.01
C PRO A 622 8.70 32.20 7.80
N HIS A 623 9.52 32.43 6.77
CA HIS A 623 9.75 33.77 6.24
C HIS A 623 9.13 33.90 4.85
N PRO A 624 8.33 34.95 4.57
CA PRO A 624 7.73 35.14 3.26
C PRO A 624 8.75 35.80 2.33
N ASP A 625 9.45 35.00 1.53
CA ASP A 625 10.02 35.51 0.28
C ASP A 625 8.91 35.60 -0.78
N PRO A 626 8.98 36.55 -1.72
CA PRO A 626 7.82 37.00 -2.45
C PRO A 626 7.28 35.91 -3.36
N LEU A 627 6.03 35.55 -3.08
CA LEU A 627 5.07 34.97 -4.03
C LEU A 627 5.44 35.26 -5.49
N PRO A 628 5.65 34.22 -6.34
CA PRO A 628 6.07 34.42 -7.73
C PRO A 628 5.12 35.36 -8.47
N SER A 629 5.71 36.13 -9.38
CA SER A 629 5.07 37.22 -10.09
C SER A 629 3.83 36.76 -10.83
N ARG A 630 2.87 37.68 -11.08
CA ARG A 630 1.62 37.36 -11.79
C ARG A 630 1.88 36.64 -13.12
N ARG A 631 2.98 37.02 -13.79
CA ARG A 631 3.49 36.45 -15.05
C ARG A 631 3.95 34.98 -14.93
N GLU A 632 4.64 34.63 -13.85
CA GLU A 632 5.07 33.24 -13.58
C GLU A 632 3.87 32.35 -13.22
N ARG A 633 2.86 32.90 -12.54
CA ARG A 633 1.62 32.16 -12.27
C ARG A 633 0.79 31.95 -13.54
N GLU A 634 0.80 32.89 -14.48
CA GLU A 634 0.10 32.77 -15.77
C GLU A 634 0.76 31.73 -16.68
N LEU A 635 2.10 31.63 -16.68
CA LEU A 635 2.83 30.52 -17.31
C LEU A 635 2.46 29.15 -16.70
N HIS A 636 2.33 29.06 -15.37
CA HIS A 636 1.92 27.80 -14.72
C HIS A 636 0.41 27.47 -14.83
N ARG A 637 -0.47 28.46 -15.05
CA ARG A 637 -1.93 28.23 -15.23
C ARG A 637 -2.33 27.97 -16.68
N SER A 638 -1.60 28.50 -17.65
CA SER A 638 -1.95 28.42 -19.08
C SER A 638 -1.80 27.04 -19.71
N HIS A 639 -1.04 26.12 -19.09
CA HIS A 639 -0.75 24.79 -19.66
C HIS A 639 -1.61 23.64 -19.11
N PHE A 640 -2.64 23.92 -18.31
CA PHE A 640 -3.59 22.91 -17.81
C PHE A 640 -5.07 23.20 -18.13
N LEU A 641 -5.33 24.12 -19.07
CA LEU A 641 -6.67 24.39 -19.58
C LEU A 641 -6.71 24.39 -21.11
N ASN A 642 -6.78 23.18 -21.69
CA ASN A 642 -7.43 23.02 -22.99
C ASN A 642 -8.18 21.67 -23.10
N THR A 643 -9.26 21.56 -22.32
CA THR A 643 -10.43 20.72 -22.62
C THR A 643 -11.67 21.50 -22.21
N GLY A 644 -12.09 22.43 -23.06
CA GLY A 644 -13.38 23.09 -22.96
C GLY A 644 -14.48 22.20 -23.54
N ASP A 645 -15.61 22.14 -22.84
CA ASP A 645 -16.86 21.42 -23.15
C ASP A 645 -16.76 19.87 -23.32
N CYS A 646 -17.67 19.07 -22.74
CA CYS A 646 -19.03 19.39 -22.29
C CYS A 646 -19.25 19.29 -20.77
N ARG A 647 -20.16 20.12 -20.26
CA ARG A 647 -20.60 20.19 -18.84
C ARG A 647 -21.63 19.12 -18.45
N PRO A 648 -21.81 18.86 -17.14
CA PRO A 648 -22.85 17.98 -16.62
C PRO A 648 -24.20 18.69 -16.39
N THR A 649 -25.29 17.98 -16.66
CA THR A 649 -26.70 18.22 -16.24
C THR A 649 -27.49 16.96 -16.66
N LEU A 650 -28.57 16.48 -16.03
CA LEU A 650 -29.44 16.91 -14.92
C LEU A 650 -29.98 15.65 -14.19
N ARG A 651 -30.46 15.79 -12.95
CA ARG A 651 -31.68 15.08 -12.51
C ARG A 651 -32.81 16.10 -12.41
N VAL A 652 -34.01 15.70 -12.82
CA VAL A 652 -35.19 16.55 -13.01
C VAL A 652 -36.21 16.32 -11.88
N GLY A 653 -36.95 17.39 -11.52
CA GLY A 653 -38.05 17.42 -10.53
C GLY A 653 -37.60 17.79 -9.11
N GLU A 654 -38.28 18.62 -8.29
CA GLU A 654 -39.57 19.37 -8.33
C GLU A 654 -39.53 20.52 -7.26
N PHE A 655 -40.36 21.58 -7.14
CA PHE A 655 -41.50 22.13 -7.91
C PHE A 655 -41.70 23.66 -7.65
N SER A 656 -41.81 24.46 -8.72
CA SER A 656 -42.75 25.59 -9.00
C SER A 656 -43.22 26.70 -8.00
N ARG A 657 -43.53 27.88 -8.60
CA ARG A 657 -44.26 29.10 -8.11
C ARG A 657 -43.41 30.08 -7.26
N GLN A 658 -43.47 31.43 -7.34
CA GLN A 658 -44.30 32.46 -8.05
C GLN A 658 -43.35 33.50 -8.71
N ILE A 659 -43.48 33.93 -9.98
CA ILE A 659 -44.27 35.04 -10.56
C ILE A 659 -44.06 36.45 -9.93
N ALA A 660 -43.45 37.35 -10.75
CA ALA A 660 -43.51 38.83 -10.82
C ALA A 660 -43.10 39.66 -9.56
N SER A 661 -42.55 40.88 -9.66
CA SER A 661 -42.66 41.94 -10.68
C SER A 661 -41.58 43.04 -10.52
N ALA A 662 -41.25 43.78 -11.61
CA ALA A 662 -40.72 45.17 -11.62
C ALA A 662 -39.33 45.47 -10.97
N ASP A 663 -38.50 46.43 -11.42
CA ASP A 663 -38.35 47.12 -12.72
C ASP A 663 -36.95 47.78 -12.81
N SER A 664 -36.52 48.17 -14.02
CA SER A 664 -35.53 49.22 -14.35
C SER A 664 -34.04 49.15 -13.87
N GLN A 665 -33.16 49.20 -14.88
CA GLN A 665 -31.92 50.00 -14.96
C GLN A 665 -30.79 49.84 -13.90
N SER A 666 -29.76 49.07 -14.25
CA SER A 666 -28.34 49.47 -14.10
C SER A 666 -27.41 48.49 -14.84
N ARG A 667 -26.20 48.96 -15.19
CA ARG A 667 -25.17 48.20 -15.92
C ARG A 667 -24.51 47.17 -14.99
N PRO A 668 -24.23 45.92 -15.42
CA PRO A 668 -23.50 44.97 -14.59
C PRO A 668 -22.05 45.46 -14.36
N PRO A 669 -21.51 45.33 -13.13
CA PRO A 669 -20.16 45.78 -12.80
C PRO A 669 -19.11 44.92 -13.49
N THR A 670 -17.91 45.48 -13.65
CA THR A 670 -16.77 44.74 -14.18
C THR A 670 -16.09 43.90 -13.09
N ILE A 671 -15.31 42.88 -13.48
CA ILE A 671 -14.70 41.91 -12.54
C ILE A 671 -13.77 42.57 -11.50
N ASP A 672 -13.19 43.73 -11.81
CA ASP A 672 -12.33 44.48 -10.89
C ASP A 672 -13.12 45.29 -9.84
N GLU A 673 -14.41 45.60 -10.07
CA GLU A 673 -15.26 46.33 -9.11
C GLU A 673 -15.89 45.40 -8.05
N MET A 674 -15.86 44.08 -8.27
CA MET A 674 -16.31 43.08 -7.28
C MET A 674 -15.22 42.70 -6.26
N ALA A 675 -14.03 43.30 -6.34
CA ALA A 675 -12.88 42.97 -5.49
C ALA A 675 -12.70 43.88 -4.25
N ALA A 676 -13.66 44.78 -3.98
CA ALA A 676 -13.56 45.77 -2.90
C ALA A 676 -14.84 45.83 -2.02
N SER A 677 -15.03 44.82 -1.18
CA SER A 677 -15.80 44.98 0.07
C SER A 677 -15.20 44.11 1.17
N GLU A 678 -14.70 44.76 2.22
CA GLU A 678 -14.02 44.15 3.37
C GLU A 678 -15.01 43.28 4.17
N PHE A 679 -14.66 42.07 4.58
CA PHE A 679 -13.79 41.80 5.74
C PHE A 679 -14.12 42.63 7.01
N LEU A 680 -15.40 42.71 7.37
CA LEU A 680 -15.81 42.99 8.74
C LEU A 680 -15.45 41.82 9.67
N LEU A 681 -14.22 41.84 10.18
CA LEU A 681 -13.81 41.03 11.34
C LEU A 681 -14.45 41.61 12.61
N PRO A 682 -15.07 40.80 13.48
CA PRO A 682 -15.44 41.26 14.81
C PRO A 682 -14.17 41.52 15.63
N ARG A 683 -14.03 42.74 16.18
CA ARG A 683 -13.03 43.01 17.22
C ARG A 683 -13.51 42.35 18.52
N GLY A 684 -12.76 41.36 19.01
CA GLY A 684 -13.09 40.61 20.22
C GLY A 684 -11.84 40.02 20.87
N GLU A 685 -11.28 40.79 21.81
CA GLU A 685 -10.46 40.40 22.96
C GLU A 685 -9.12 39.65 22.74
N GLU A 686 -8.14 40.05 23.56
CA GLU A 686 -6.75 39.63 23.48
C GLU A 686 -6.52 38.28 24.19
N GLY A 687 -5.61 37.45 23.66
CA GLY A 687 -4.95 36.41 24.46
C GLY A 687 -5.36 34.95 24.24
N GLN A 688 -5.26 34.42 23.02
CA GLN A 688 -5.06 32.98 22.80
C GLN A 688 -3.96 32.73 21.75
N GLU A 689 -2.97 31.90 22.08
CA GLU A 689 -1.95 31.45 21.12
C GLU A 689 -2.59 30.57 20.04
N GLU A 690 -2.67 31.10 18.82
CA GLU A 690 -3.20 30.35 17.69
C GLU A 690 -2.19 29.27 17.25
N VAL A 691 -2.44 28.02 17.66
CA VAL A 691 -1.57 26.87 17.35
C VAL A 691 -1.55 26.63 15.84
N ARG A 692 -0.55 27.21 15.16
CA ARG A 692 -0.33 27.06 13.72
C ARG A 692 -0.27 25.58 13.35
N ARG A 693 -1.23 25.12 12.53
CA ARG A 693 -1.23 23.76 12.00
C ARG A 693 0.04 23.53 11.17
N PRO A 694 0.75 22.39 11.35
CA PRO A 694 1.96 22.13 10.59
C PRO A 694 1.66 22.06 9.09
N MET A 695 2.47 22.76 8.29
CA MET A 695 2.32 22.83 6.83
C MET A 695 2.46 21.45 6.20
N VAL A 696 1.57 21.12 5.25
CA VAL A 696 1.68 19.91 4.44
C VAL A 696 2.75 20.11 3.38
N ILE A 697 3.82 19.30 3.38
CA ILE A 697 4.90 19.40 2.39
C ILE A 697 4.79 18.24 1.40
N ASN A 698 4.58 18.56 0.13
CA ASN A 698 4.36 17.62 -0.97
C ASN A 698 4.99 18.14 -2.28
N ALA A 699 4.81 17.38 -3.37
CA ALA A 699 5.34 17.70 -4.70
C ALA A 699 5.01 19.11 -5.23
N THR A 700 3.90 19.74 -4.80
CA THR A 700 3.46 21.05 -5.32
C THR A 700 4.06 22.25 -4.57
N ASN A 701 4.62 22.04 -3.38
CA ASN A 701 5.11 23.14 -2.52
C ASN A 701 6.47 22.88 -1.85
N CYS A 702 7.17 21.78 -2.19
CA CYS A 702 8.50 21.49 -1.66
C CYS A 702 9.63 22.39 -2.19
N GLY A 703 9.38 23.27 -3.18
CA GLY A 703 10.43 24.11 -3.78
C GLY A 703 11.50 23.34 -4.57
N ARG A 704 11.23 22.08 -4.93
CA ARG A 704 12.05 21.19 -5.77
C ARG A 704 13.57 21.19 -5.45
N PRO A 705 13.99 20.89 -4.21
CA PRO A 705 15.41 20.75 -3.86
C PRO A 705 16.14 19.66 -4.66
N CYS A 706 15.44 18.64 -5.14
CA CYS A 706 15.97 17.59 -6.03
C CYS A 706 16.53 18.12 -7.36
N ASP A 707 16.05 19.26 -7.86
CA ASP A 707 16.53 19.84 -9.12
C ASP A 707 17.89 20.56 -8.96
N ARG A 708 18.35 20.76 -7.72
CA ARG A 708 19.46 21.68 -7.39
C ARG A 708 20.54 21.07 -6.51
N HIS A 709 20.25 19.98 -5.80
CA HIS A 709 21.15 19.38 -4.83
C HIS A 709 21.43 17.91 -5.15
N GLU A 710 22.70 17.53 -5.13
CA GLU A 710 23.09 16.12 -5.10
C GLU A 710 22.93 15.59 -3.67
N VAL A 711 22.11 14.56 -3.49
CA VAL A 711 21.89 13.95 -2.17
C VAL A 711 22.43 12.52 -2.14
N ARG A 712 23.20 12.22 -1.08
CA ARG A 712 23.60 10.85 -0.73
C ARG A 712 23.23 10.54 0.72
N LEU A 713 22.94 9.27 1.01
CA LEU A 713 22.79 8.78 2.37
C LEU A 713 24.05 7.98 2.72
N ARG A 714 24.84 8.49 3.66
CA ARG A 714 26.02 7.78 4.17
C ARG A 714 25.62 6.83 5.28
N ASP A 715 25.92 5.55 5.12
CA ASP A 715 25.58 4.52 6.10
C ASP A 715 26.64 4.39 7.23
N ARG A 716 26.37 3.50 8.18
CA ARG A 716 27.24 3.24 9.34
C ARG A 716 28.63 2.64 8.99
N VAL A 717 28.87 2.20 7.75
CA VAL A 717 30.20 1.73 7.28
C VAL A 717 30.86 2.75 6.36
N GLY A 718 30.28 3.94 6.22
CA GLY A 718 30.81 5.04 5.41
C GLY A 718 30.43 5.00 3.94
N ALA A 719 29.59 4.06 3.49
CA ALA A 719 29.17 3.98 2.10
C ALA A 719 28.15 5.08 1.78
N ALA A 720 28.47 5.95 0.81
CA ALA A 720 27.62 7.07 0.41
C ALA A 720 26.69 6.69 -0.76
N HIS A 721 25.44 6.36 -0.44
CA HIS A 721 24.44 5.87 -1.38
C HIS A 721 23.73 7.02 -2.13
N PRO A 722 23.83 7.12 -3.46
CA PRO A 722 23.14 8.17 -4.22
C PRO A 722 21.62 8.08 -4.07
N VAL A 723 20.97 9.24 -3.97
CA VAL A 723 19.50 9.38 -3.94
C VAL A 723 19.07 10.20 -5.15
N LYS A 724 18.14 9.64 -5.93
CA LYS A 724 17.56 10.25 -7.14
C LYS A 724 16.06 10.39 -7.00
N ALA A 725 15.46 11.39 -7.65
CA ALA A 725 14.02 11.64 -7.57
C ALA A 725 13.40 11.57 -8.97
N ASP A 726 12.35 10.75 -9.13
CA ASP A 726 11.62 10.68 -10.39
C ASP A 726 10.59 11.80 -10.57
N VAL A 727 10.00 11.87 -11.76
CA VAL A 727 8.94 12.84 -12.12
C VAL A 727 7.70 12.78 -11.22
N GLY A 728 7.46 11.65 -10.53
CA GLY A 728 6.39 11.49 -9.54
C GLY A 728 6.81 11.82 -8.10
N CYS A 729 7.98 12.44 -7.92
CA CYS A 729 8.62 12.72 -6.64
C CYS A 729 8.90 11.48 -5.77
N ARG A 730 9.03 10.28 -6.38
CA ARG A 730 9.52 9.10 -5.66
C ARG A 730 11.04 9.11 -5.66
N ASN A 731 11.62 8.78 -4.51
CA ASN A 731 13.05 8.62 -4.39
C ASN A 731 13.48 7.19 -4.72
N THR A 732 14.59 7.04 -5.44
CA THR A 732 15.33 5.78 -5.51
C THR A 732 16.67 5.96 -4.81
N VAL A 733 17.01 5.05 -3.90
CA VAL A 733 18.36 5.01 -3.31
C VAL A 733 19.14 3.89 -3.97
N TYR A 734 20.31 4.24 -4.49
CA TYR A 734 21.18 3.34 -5.23
C TYR A 734 22.33 2.84 -4.36
N HIS A 735 22.81 1.63 -4.65
CA HIS A 735 23.99 1.10 -3.99
C HIS A 735 25.19 2.01 -4.28
N ALA A 736 26.07 2.23 -3.29
CA ALA A 736 27.15 3.22 -3.40
C ALA A 736 28.23 2.82 -4.44
N ARG A 737 28.26 1.54 -4.80
CA ARG A 737 29.18 0.92 -5.75
C ARG A 737 28.38 0.21 -6.84
N ALA A 738 28.82 0.31 -8.09
CA ALA A 738 28.24 -0.49 -9.16
C ALA A 738 28.44 -2.00 -8.89
N GLN A 739 27.57 -2.80 -9.49
CA GLN A 739 27.65 -4.24 -9.64
C GLN A 739 28.18 -4.56 -11.05
N SER A 740 28.97 -5.63 -11.18
CA SER A 740 29.44 -6.17 -12.46
C SER A 740 29.22 -7.68 -12.51
N GLY A 741 28.57 -8.14 -13.58
CA GLY A 741 28.38 -9.54 -13.94
C GLY A 741 29.33 -10.02 -15.03
N ALA A 742 30.39 -9.26 -15.33
CA ALA A 742 31.35 -9.56 -16.40
C ALA A 742 31.95 -10.98 -16.32
N GLU A 743 32.15 -11.50 -15.10
CA GLU A 743 32.68 -12.85 -14.87
C GLU A 743 31.72 -13.97 -15.33
N PHE A 744 30.40 -13.73 -15.30
CA PHE A 744 29.37 -14.70 -15.70
C PHE A 744 28.96 -14.59 -17.18
N LEU A 745 29.46 -13.57 -17.91
CA LEU A 745 29.02 -13.28 -19.27
C LEU A 745 29.24 -14.45 -20.23
N GLY A 746 30.37 -15.16 -20.10
CA GLY A 746 30.68 -16.35 -20.89
C GLY A 746 29.68 -17.49 -20.65
N GLU A 747 29.27 -17.71 -19.41
CA GLU A 747 28.27 -18.73 -19.05
C GLU A 747 26.88 -18.37 -19.59
N PHE A 748 26.47 -17.10 -19.49
CA PHE A 748 25.20 -16.63 -20.06
C PHE A 748 25.19 -16.77 -21.59
N LEU A 749 26.30 -16.44 -22.26
CA LEU A 749 26.47 -16.63 -23.70
C LEU A 749 26.38 -18.13 -24.09
N ALA A 750 26.99 -19.03 -23.31
CA ALA A 750 26.92 -20.47 -23.52
C ALA A 750 25.51 -21.06 -23.25
N ALA A 751 24.78 -20.50 -22.28
CA ALA A 751 23.38 -20.82 -22.02
C ALA A 751 22.43 -20.34 -23.12
N GLY A 752 22.86 -19.37 -23.94
CA GLY A 752 22.14 -18.88 -25.12
C GLY A 752 21.62 -17.45 -25.02
N ALA A 753 21.85 -16.74 -23.91
CA ALA A 753 21.46 -15.34 -23.76
C ALA A 753 22.22 -14.46 -24.78
N ARG A 754 21.53 -13.48 -25.38
CA ARG A 754 22.12 -12.61 -26.40
C ARG A 754 21.88 -11.11 -26.21
N VAL A 755 21.04 -10.70 -25.27
CA VAL A 755 20.78 -9.29 -24.99
C VAL A 755 21.30 -8.95 -23.60
N PHE A 756 22.32 -8.09 -23.53
CA PHE A 756 22.97 -7.69 -22.29
C PHE A 756 22.85 -6.18 -22.09
N ARG A 757 22.54 -5.74 -20.86
CA ARG A 757 22.37 -4.33 -20.54
C ARG A 757 23.39 -3.82 -19.53
N VAL A 758 23.93 -2.64 -19.82
CA VAL A 758 24.67 -1.77 -18.89
C VAL A 758 23.74 -0.64 -18.46
N GLU A 759 23.55 -0.43 -17.17
CA GLU A 759 22.90 0.77 -16.64
C GLU A 759 23.91 1.76 -16.07
N LEU A 760 23.85 2.99 -16.56
CA LEU A 760 24.59 4.13 -16.05
C LEU A 760 23.71 4.87 -15.03
N LEU A 761 24.34 5.38 -13.97
CA LEU A 761 23.71 6.21 -12.95
C LEU A 761 24.28 7.63 -13.03
N ASP A 762 25.46 7.83 -12.46
CA ASP A 762 26.12 9.13 -12.27
C ASP A 762 27.48 9.21 -12.99
N GLU A 763 27.81 8.21 -13.81
CA GLU A 763 29.05 8.18 -14.59
C GLU A 763 29.09 9.33 -15.60
N ASP A 764 30.24 10.01 -15.67
CA ASP A 764 30.54 11.03 -16.67
C ASP A 764 30.81 10.43 -18.06
N ALA A 765 31.10 11.28 -19.05
CA ALA A 765 31.39 10.86 -20.41
C ALA A 765 32.69 10.02 -20.55
N ALA A 766 33.72 10.27 -19.72
CA ALA A 766 34.96 9.49 -19.78
C ALA A 766 34.71 8.07 -19.25
N ARG A 767 34.07 7.98 -18.09
CA ARG A 767 33.74 6.71 -17.42
C ARG A 767 32.69 5.90 -18.18
N THR A 768 31.70 6.58 -18.77
CA THR A 768 30.72 5.94 -19.67
C THR A 768 31.42 5.26 -20.85
N ARG A 769 32.33 5.97 -21.53
CA ARG A 769 33.09 5.42 -22.66
C ARG A 769 33.94 4.21 -22.25
N GLU A 770 34.60 4.30 -21.11
CA GLU A 770 35.41 3.20 -20.55
C GLU A 770 34.56 1.95 -20.34
N ILE A 771 33.44 2.05 -19.60
CA ILE A 771 32.54 0.93 -19.32
C ILE A 771 31.97 0.32 -20.60
N ILE A 772 31.45 1.15 -21.51
CA ILE A 772 30.89 0.69 -22.78
C ILE A 772 31.94 -0.01 -23.64
N SER A 773 33.15 0.54 -23.76
CA SER A 773 34.22 -0.10 -24.52
C SER A 773 34.62 -1.46 -23.93
N ALA A 774 34.78 -1.55 -22.61
CA ALA A 774 35.20 -2.78 -21.95
C ALA A 774 34.15 -3.91 -22.08
N TYR A 775 32.85 -3.59 -22.01
CA TYR A 775 31.79 -4.57 -22.25
C TYR A 775 31.66 -4.98 -23.72
N ARG A 776 31.86 -4.06 -24.67
CA ARG A 776 31.91 -4.40 -26.11
C ARG A 776 33.06 -5.34 -26.44
N ASP A 777 34.25 -5.03 -25.94
CA ASP A 777 35.45 -5.84 -26.19
C ASP A 777 35.30 -7.23 -25.54
N LEU A 778 34.69 -7.31 -24.36
CA LEU A 778 34.37 -8.59 -23.70
C LEU A 778 33.33 -9.41 -24.48
N LEU A 779 32.27 -8.79 -25.03
CA LEU A 779 31.30 -9.46 -25.91
C LEU A 779 31.91 -9.89 -27.25
N ALA A 780 32.95 -9.20 -27.71
CA ALA A 780 33.77 -9.61 -28.86
C ALA A 780 34.82 -10.70 -28.52
N GLY A 781 34.84 -11.21 -27.29
CA GLY A 781 35.74 -12.27 -26.84
C GLY A 781 37.15 -11.81 -26.44
N GLN A 782 37.39 -10.51 -26.29
CA GLN A 782 38.71 -9.98 -25.90
C GLN A 782 38.89 -10.01 -24.37
N THR A 783 39.95 -10.66 -23.89
CA THR A 783 40.27 -10.74 -22.45
C THR A 783 40.53 -9.37 -21.82
N SER A 784 41.05 -8.42 -22.61
CA SER A 784 41.29 -7.02 -22.21
C SER A 784 40.03 -6.31 -21.69
N GLY A 785 38.83 -6.74 -22.10
CA GLY A 785 37.56 -6.23 -21.58
C GLY A 785 37.33 -6.69 -20.13
N LEU A 786 37.51 -7.98 -19.86
CA LEU A 786 37.41 -8.55 -18.51
C LEU A 786 38.50 -8.01 -17.58
N GLU A 787 39.74 -7.88 -18.07
CA GLU A 787 40.86 -7.32 -17.32
C GLU A 787 40.59 -5.87 -16.88
N ARG A 788 40.10 -5.01 -17.79
CA ARG A 788 39.69 -3.63 -17.44
C ARG A 788 38.54 -3.61 -16.45
N LEU A 789 37.51 -4.43 -16.63
CA LEU A 789 36.38 -4.51 -15.69
C LEU A 789 36.80 -5.05 -14.31
N ASN A 790 37.80 -5.94 -14.24
CA ASN A 790 38.39 -6.43 -13.00
C ASN A 790 39.34 -5.41 -12.34
N ALA A 791 40.10 -4.62 -13.10
CA ALA A 791 40.86 -3.49 -12.56
C ALA A 791 39.91 -2.43 -11.96
N VAL A 792 38.80 -2.15 -12.65
CA VAL A 792 37.69 -1.34 -12.14
C VAL A 792 37.05 -1.94 -10.88
N ARG A 793 36.99 -3.26 -10.75
CA ARG A 793 36.52 -3.98 -9.55
C ARG A 793 37.39 -3.69 -8.33
N GLN A 794 38.72 -3.67 -8.50
CA GLN A 794 39.65 -3.27 -7.43
C GLN A 794 39.46 -1.81 -6.96
N LEU A 795 38.92 -0.95 -7.82
CA LEU A 795 38.59 0.45 -7.51
C LEU A 795 37.17 0.67 -6.96
N GLY A 796 36.37 -0.40 -6.79
CA GLY A 796 35.11 -0.33 -6.04
C GLY A 796 33.85 -0.79 -6.79
N VAL A 797 33.91 -1.88 -7.56
CA VAL A 797 32.71 -2.55 -8.14
C VAL A 797 32.52 -3.91 -7.45
N THR A 798 31.28 -4.31 -7.19
CA THR A 798 30.93 -5.58 -6.51
C THR A 798 30.32 -6.59 -7.49
N SER A 799 30.17 -7.86 -7.09
CA SER A 799 29.32 -8.81 -7.85
C SER A 799 27.84 -8.72 -7.45
N GLY A 800 27.53 -7.99 -6.37
CA GLY A 800 26.17 -7.75 -5.87
C GLY A 800 25.36 -9.05 -5.74
N THR A 801 24.15 -9.06 -6.29
CA THR A 801 23.24 -10.21 -6.19
C THR A 801 23.63 -11.41 -7.06
N LEU A 802 24.55 -11.25 -8.04
CA LEU A 802 24.93 -12.34 -8.95
C LEU A 802 25.76 -13.44 -8.27
N THR A 803 26.41 -13.14 -7.14
CA THR A 803 27.19 -14.12 -6.37
C THR A 803 26.47 -14.47 -5.07
N VAL A 804 26.32 -15.76 -4.79
CA VAL A 804 25.92 -16.22 -3.45
C VAL A 804 27.11 -16.03 -2.51
N LEU A 805 26.98 -15.12 -1.55
CA LEU A 805 27.86 -15.09 -0.39
C LEU A 805 27.38 -16.20 0.56
N GLY A 806 28.21 -17.25 0.67
CA GLY A 806 27.87 -18.52 1.31
C GLY A 806 27.80 -18.50 2.84
#